data_AF-A0A2N6C2S7-F1
#
_entry.id   AF-A0A2N6C2S7-F1
#
_cell.length_a   1.000
_cell.length_b   1.000
_cell.length_c   1.000
_cell.angle_alpha   90.00
_cell.angle_beta   90.00
_cell.angle_gamma   90.00
#
_symmetry.space_group_name_H-M   'P 1'
#
loop_
_entity.id
_entity.type
_entity.pdbx_description
1 polymer ?
#
loop_
_entity_poly.entity_id
_entity_poly.type
_entity_poly.pdbx_seq_one_letter_code
_entity_poly.pdbx_strand_id
1 'polypeptide(L)'
;MNSKGKNSDLRGLYSCTGCGFRKVLPQKYIGRTLQCPNPECGEAGLVVAAKKRQQSPAARGKSVRPVVVVLLLLFLVTAVGYMVFSGQATTLFATSLPGATQQKPLPFRQDLLDKVGNGERLREISERLQTTGSLQGLDLSGVDLSTLDLRKVDFRRSNLTGANLQKANLAEADFRDCNLTRADLSFADLRGVNMQGALLTEASLEKVNLAGAQLGKADLSGTLLKQANLRGADLREASLARAILQDADLSAVDGRGADFSQTDLGGTRFQDANLTGILLDGADLSTTNLEGTDLSQAKLVGVELSRASLVGVVLVKADLSGARLYKADLQGADLQEADFSSADLSQANLHGCRMQRGIYVGANLHGAELGSVNLDHSLLEGANMTQANLAASSLVGSNLSGANLTNANLQEVLLAGGKMDRANLTGADLSGADLSGGVSLIEANLTKSFMKGADLTGANLLRANLTGAKLMEADLGKTNLANAFLSYADLTGADLLFADLNNADLKGANLTGINLTSQGQILSRLKTTLFDDISVIRFDLRNADLSGATLAYADLHGVDFSNADLSRCDLTEANLSGADLRWANLTDAKLHGADLSGANLNDADLNRADFTGVDLTKVRADGAKNLDKAKNIDASPAAALFPPAAAPPVAQQSRAGKVSARGSVKMAAEVKIWGLEVEKIGVVSTGFAEQDNLSSQFAGLSEVESTLLGHRMFIANDFGIPGRQGEKCGVLFFVNFMPSSTRIPLEIRWLDPRQKLVSRTMVESGYCERLVASLTFPAEPEMVFGAWQVQFYYKNEKIGEKEIKVLSPQQYQARLRSGQERG
;
A
#
# COMPACT_ATOMS: atom_id res chain seq x y z
N MET A 1 5.44 -0.84 -45.44
CA MET A 1 5.06 -0.10 -46.67
C MET A 1 3.55 0.04 -46.74
N ASN A 2 3.08 1.19 -47.24
CA ASN A 2 1.75 1.83 -47.14
C ASN A 2 0.49 1.00 -47.47
N SER A 3 -0.62 1.32 -46.75
CA SER A 3 -1.79 1.93 -47.41
C SER A 3 -2.63 2.78 -46.43
N LYS A 4 -2.94 4.02 -46.86
CA LYS A 4 -3.93 4.93 -46.25
C LYS A 4 -5.31 4.61 -46.84
N GLY A 5 -6.35 4.59 -46.00
CA GLY A 5 -7.76 4.68 -46.40
C GLY A 5 -8.54 5.52 -45.39
N LYS A 6 -9.20 6.59 -45.86
CA LYS A 6 -9.93 7.61 -45.08
C LYS A 6 -11.41 7.24 -44.83
N ASN A 7 -11.94 7.89 -43.78
CA ASN A 7 -13.33 8.12 -43.33
C ASN A 7 -13.98 7.03 -42.47
N SER A 8 -14.13 7.20 -41.14
CA SER A 8 -14.67 8.29 -40.29
C SER A 8 -16.20 8.39 -40.29
N ASP A 9 -16.81 7.78 -39.26
CA ASP A 9 -18.13 8.17 -38.75
C ASP A 9 -18.25 7.86 -37.24
N LEU A 10 -17.13 8.01 -36.51
CA LEU A 10 -17.10 7.90 -35.05
C LEU A 10 -17.50 9.25 -34.46
N ARG A 11 -18.68 9.32 -33.82
CA ARG A 11 -19.07 10.49 -33.03
C ARG A 11 -18.67 10.27 -31.58
N GLY A 12 -18.11 11.31 -30.95
CA GLY A 12 -17.80 11.29 -29.53
C GLY A 12 -19.07 11.53 -28.73
N LEU A 13 -19.31 10.75 -27.68
CA LEU A 13 -20.38 10.99 -26.73
C LEU A 13 -19.77 11.57 -25.46
N TYR A 14 -20.11 12.83 -25.17
CA TYR A 14 -19.86 13.44 -23.88
C TYR A 14 -20.93 12.97 -22.90
N SER A 15 -20.53 12.53 -21.70
CA SER A 15 -21.44 12.26 -20.59
C SER A 15 -20.85 12.88 -19.32
N CYS A 16 -21.59 13.76 -18.66
CA CYS A 16 -21.24 14.27 -17.35
C CYS A 16 -21.67 13.28 -16.27
N THR A 17 -20.77 12.93 -15.36
CA THR A 17 -21.01 11.99 -14.25
C THR A 17 -21.84 12.61 -13.13
N GLY A 18 -21.65 13.90 -12.83
CA GLY A 18 -22.40 14.58 -11.77
C GLY A 18 -23.89 14.81 -12.05
N CYS A 19 -24.26 15.21 -13.28
CA CYS A 19 -25.67 15.54 -13.63
C CYS A 19 -26.29 14.69 -14.73
N GLY A 20 -25.56 13.72 -15.30
CA GLY A 20 -26.07 12.83 -16.34
C GLY A 20 -26.26 13.50 -17.72
N PHE A 21 -25.86 14.76 -17.90
CA PHE A 21 -25.98 15.46 -19.18
C PHE A 21 -25.18 14.76 -20.29
N ARG A 22 -25.81 14.52 -21.44
CA ARG A 22 -25.19 13.85 -22.59
C ARG A 22 -25.28 14.68 -23.85
N LYS A 23 -24.17 14.77 -24.59
CA LYS A 23 -24.11 15.48 -25.88
C LYS A 23 -23.22 14.76 -26.87
N VAL A 24 -23.67 14.66 -28.11
CA VAL A 24 -22.87 14.11 -29.20
C VAL A 24 -21.96 15.21 -29.77
N LEU A 25 -20.66 14.96 -29.80
CA LEU A 25 -19.62 15.88 -30.24
C LEU A 25 -18.84 15.31 -31.44
N PRO A 26 -18.24 16.18 -32.27
CA PRO A 26 -17.39 15.75 -33.38
C PRO A 26 -16.21 14.88 -32.91
N GLN A 27 -15.73 13.99 -33.79
CA GLN A 27 -14.69 12.99 -33.49
C GLN A 27 -13.42 13.58 -32.84
N LYS A 28 -13.05 14.82 -33.20
CA LYS A 28 -11.85 15.50 -32.68
C LYS A 28 -11.83 15.71 -31.15
N TYR A 29 -12.98 15.57 -30.49
CA TYR A 29 -13.09 15.71 -29.04
C TYR A 29 -12.98 14.40 -28.27
N ILE A 30 -12.95 13.23 -28.95
CA ILE A 30 -12.81 11.92 -28.30
C ILE A 30 -11.47 11.87 -27.54
N GLY A 31 -11.52 11.43 -26.28
CA GLY A 31 -10.37 11.38 -25.37
C GLY A 31 -10.05 12.70 -24.67
N ARG A 32 -10.83 13.78 -24.91
CA ARG A 32 -10.70 15.04 -24.18
C ARG A 32 -11.71 15.12 -23.04
N THR A 33 -11.26 15.66 -21.92
CA THR A 33 -12.11 16.04 -20.78
C THR A 33 -12.60 17.47 -21.00
N LEU A 34 -13.91 17.68 -20.95
CA LEU A 34 -14.56 18.98 -21.16
C LEU A 34 -15.39 19.35 -19.93
N GLN A 35 -15.36 20.62 -19.55
CA GLN A 35 -16.21 21.12 -18.46
C GLN A 35 -17.70 21.01 -18.80
N CYS A 36 -18.52 20.63 -17.82
CA CYS A 36 -19.95 20.44 -18.05
C CYS A 36 -20.61 21.76 -18.45
N PRO A 37 -21.33 21.81 -19.58
CA PRO A 37 -21.99 23.03 -20.01
C PRO A 37 -23.20 23.40 -19.14
N ASN A 38 -23.59 22.57 -18.16
CA ASN A 38 -24.56 22.95 -17.15
C ASN A 38 -23.86 23.77 -16.04
N PRO A 39 -24.15 25.09 -15.90
CA PRO A 39 -23.42 25.98 -14.99
C PRO A 39 -23.50 25.57 -13.52
N GLU A 40 -24.54 24.83 -13.13
CA GLU A 40 -24.76 24.39 -11.75
C GLU A 40 -23.94 23.15 -11.38
N CYS A 41 -23.38 22.43 -12.36
CA CYS A 41 -22.71 21.14 -12.11
C CYS A 41 -21.22 21.27 -11.82
N GLY A 42 -20.49 22.23 -12.42
CA GLY A 42 -19.05 22.49 -12.19
C GLY A 42 -18.06 21.36 -12.51
N GLU A 43 -18.52 20.14 -12.82
CA GLU A 43 -17.67 18.96 -13.08
C GLU A 43 -17.30 18.79 -14.55
N ALA A 44 -16.14 18.18 -14.82
CA ALA A 44 -15.70 17.88 -16.17
C ALA A 44 -15.96 16.42 -16.58
N GLY A 45 -16.47 16.20 -17.79
CA GLY A 45 -16.77 14.88 -18.34
C GLY A 45 -15.86 14.46 -19.50
N LEU A 46 -15.61 13.16 -19.63
CA LEU A 46 -14.80 12.60 -20.71
C LEU A 46 -15.66 12.31 -21.96
N VAL A 47 -15.14 12.64 -23.14
CA VAL A 47 -15.80 12.31 -24.41
C VAL A 47 -15.30 10.96 -24.93
N VAL A 48 -16.18 9.97 -25.00
CA VAL A 48 -15.86 8.59 -25.40
C VAL A 48 -16.38 8.26 -26.79
N ALA A 49 -15.70 7.35 -27.51
CA ALA A 49 -16.09 6.95 -28.86
C ALA A 49 -17.32 6.05 -28.85
N ALA A 50 -18.41 6.43 -29.53
CA ALA A 50 -19.59 5.58 -29.66
C ALA A 50 -19.51 4.68 -30.91
N LYS A 51 -19.43 3.35 -30.73
CA LYS A 51 -19.55 2.37 -31.84
C LYS A 51 -21.02 2.12 -32.20
N LYS A 52 -21.36 2.13 -33.49
CA LYS A 52 -22.68 1.70 -34.00
C LYS A 52 -22.86 0.20 -33.74
N ARG A 53 -23.97 -0.19 -33.09
CA ARG A 53 -24.49 -1.57 -33.07
C ARG A 53 -24.67 -2.06 -34.51
N GLN A 54 -23.98 -3.13 -34.90
CA GLN A 54 -24.23 -3.81 -36.17
C GLN A 54 -25.58 -4.54 -36.08
N GLN A 55 -26.49 -4.17 -36.98
CA GLN A 55 -27.73 -4.90 -37.24
C GLN A 55 -27.42 -6.12 -38.11
N SER A 56 -27.97 -7.27 -37.75
CA SER A 56 -28.06 -8.47 -38.58
C SER A 56 -28.76 -8.16 -39.92
N PRO A 57 -28.39 -8.81 -41.04
CA PRO A 57 -28.92 -8.45 -42.35
C PRO A 57 -30.38 -8.91 -42.49
N ALA A 58 -31.21 -7.98 -42.95
CA ALA A 58 -32.64 -8.15 -43.17
C ALA A 58 -32.94 -9.17 -44.28
N ALA A 59 -33.84 -10.11 -43.99
CA ALA A 59 -34.73 -10.68 -44.99
C ALA A 59 -35.89 -9.70 -45.25
N ARG A 60 -36.11 -9.45 -46.53
CA ARG A 60 -37.08 -8.50 -47.13
C ARG A 60 -38.51 -8.62 -46.59
N GLY A 61 -39.19 -7.48 -46.45
CA GLY A 61 -40.64 -7.42 -46.73
C GLY A 61 -41.48 -6.41 -45.94
N LYS A 62 -41.50 -5.16 -46.42
CA LYS A 62 -42.64 -4.21 -46.48
C LYS A 62 -43.42 -3.82 -45.20
N SER A 63 -43.37 -2.50 -44.91
CA SER A 63 -44.47 -1.55 -44.54
C SER A 63 -45.61 -2.04 -43.63
N VAL A 64 -45.99 -1.40 -42.53
CA VAL A 64 -46.55 -0.03 -42.37
C VAL A 64 -46.48 0.37 -40.86
N ARG A 65 -46.48 1.68 -40.56
CA ARG A 65 -46.50 2.28 -39.19
C ARG A 65 -47.92 2.26 -38.53
N PRO A 66 -48.18 2.97 -37.41
CA PRO A 66 -48.60 2.44 -36.10
C PRO A 66 -50.07 2.81 -35.76
N VAL A 67 -50.50 2.68 -34.48
CA VAL A 67 -51.62 3.40 -33.78
C VAL A 67 -52.68 2.48 -33.11
N VAL A 68 -52.66 2.49 -31.76
CA VAL A 68 -53.78 2.76 -30.80
C VAL A 68 -55.03 1.84 -30.77
N VAL A 69 -55.18 1.12 -29.63
CA VAL A 69 -56.38 1.04 -28.73
C VAL A 69 -57.61 0.17 -29.12
N VAL A 70 -57.85 -0.84 -28.26
CA VAL A 70 -59.14 -1.20 -27.59
C VAL A 70 -60.06 -2.35 -28.08
N LEU A 71 -60.49 -3.14 -27.07
CA LEU A 71 -61.70 -3.98 -26.89
C LEU A 71 -61.84 -5.32 -27.63
N LEU A 72 -61.82 -6.43 -26.87
CA LEU A 72 -63.00 -7.28 -26.49
C LEU A 72 -62.64 -8.77 -26.28
N LEU A 73 -62.77 -9.20 -25.02
CA LEU A 73 -63.30 -10.47 -24.49
C LEU A 73 -63.49 -11.65 -25.48
N LEU A 74 -62.90 -12.82 -25.18
CA LEU A 74 -63.57 -13.95 -24.50
C LEU A 74 -62.66 -15.22 -24.44
N PHE A 75 -62.51 -15.72 -23.22
CA PHE A 75 -62.42 -17.14 -22.80
C PHE A 75 -61.20 -18.04 -23.15
N LEU A 76 -60.62 -18.54 -22.04
CA LEU A 76 -60.33 -19.94 -21.68
C LEU A 76 -58.87 -20.47 -21.68
N VAL A 77 -58.42 -20.74 -20.43
CA VAL A 77 -57.57 -21.85 -19.92
C VAL A 77 -56.06 -21.60 -19.77
N THR A 78 -55.71 -21.07 -18.58
CA THR A 78 -54.81 -21.63 -17.52
C THR A 78 -53.80 -22.71 -17.90
N ALA A 79 -52.58 -22.84 -17.39
CA ALA A 79 -51.73 -22.22 -16.36
C ALA A 79 -50.29 -22.70 -16.70
N VAL A 80 -49.21 -22.05 -16.33
CA VAL A 80 -48.49 -22.22 -15.05
C VAL A 80 -47.52 -21.03 -14.92
N GLY A 81 -47.67 -20.25 -13.85
CA GLY A 81 -46.67 -19.32 -13.36
C GLY A 81 -46.06 -19.87 -12.08
N TYR A 82 -44.74 -19.80 -11.96
CA TYR A 82 -44.00 -20.07 -10.74
C TYR A 82 -43.44 -18.75 -10.19
N MET A 83 -43.87 -18.37 -8.99
CA MET A 83 -43.12 -17.51 -8.09
C MET A 83 -43.37 -17.97 -6.64
N VAL A 84 -42.27 -18.13 -5.92
CA VAL A 84 -42.06 -17.77 -4.50
C VAL A 84 -43.09 -18.26 -3.49
N PHE A 85 -42.70 -19.15 -2.57
CA PHE A 85 -43.21 -19.10 -1.19
C PHE A 85 -42.20 -19.68 -0.18
N SER A 86 -41.81 -18.82 0.75
CA SER A 86 -41.27 -19.10 2.08
C SER A 86 -42.36 -19.65 3.01
N GLY A 87 -42.02 -20.51 3.96
CA GLY A 87 -42.81 -20.61 5.20
C GLY A 87 -43.09 -22.03 5.72
N GLN A 88 -42.35 -22.36 6.78
CA GLN A 88 -42.75 -23.13 7.96
C GLN A 88 -43.34 -24.54 7.80
N ALA A 89 -42.57 -25.47 8.35
CA ALA A 89 -43.00 -26.77 8.82
C ALA A 89 -44.14 -26.65 9.84
N THR A 90 -45.23 -27.35 9.57
CA THR A 90 -46.04 -27.98 10.63
C THR A 90 -46.46 -29.36 10.16
N THR A 91 -46.16 -30.32 11.02
CA THR A 91 -46.58 -31.72 11.00
C THR A 91 -48.11 -31.81 10.94
N LEU A 92 -48.65 -32.54 9.98
CA LEU A 92 -49.99 -33.11 10.08
C LEU A 92 -49.95 -34.59 9.67
N PHE A 93 -50.56 -35.36 10.56
CA PHE A 93 -50.57 -36.80 10.65
C PHE A 93 -51.13 -37.50 9.42
N ALA A 94 -50.61 -38.71 9.20
CA ALA A 94 -51.17 -39.72 8.33
C ALA A 94 -52.64 -40.00 8.68
N THR A 95 -53.52 -39.86 7.68
CA THR A 95 -54.70 -40.71 7.54
C THR A 95 -54.78 -41.19 6.10
N SER A 96 -54.80 -42.51 5.99
CA SER A 96 -54.86 -43.31 4.77
C SER A 96 -56.09 -43.01 3.92
N LEU A 97 -55.89 -42.88 2.60
CA LEU A 97 -56.92 -43.17 1.60
C LEU A 97 -56.28 -43.95 0.43
N PRO A 98 -56.90 -45.05 -0.04
CA PRO A 98 -56.33 -45.97 -1.01
C PRO A 98 -56.63 -45.48 -2.43
N GLY A 99 -55.60 -45.08 -3.14
CA GLY A 99 -55.67 -44.67 -4.54
C GLY A 99 -54.49 -45.25 -5.29
N ALA A 100 -54.55 -46.56 -5.56
CA ALA A 100 -53.63 -47.22 -6.48
C ALA A 100 -53.80 -46.61 -7.88
N THR A 101 -52.98 -45.61 -8.21
CA THR A 101 -52.66 -45.34 -9.61
C THR A 101 -51.79 -46.50 -10.08
N GLN A 102 -52.41 -47.45 -10.76
CA GLN A 102 -51.73 -48.47 -11.55
C GLN A 102 -50.77 -47.75 -12.53
N GLN A 103 -49.50 -47.67 -12.15
CA GLN A 103 -48.44 -47.57 -13.13
C GLN A 103 -48.50 -48.86 -13.93
N LYS A 104 -48.67 -48.74 -15.25
CA LYS A 104 -48.48 -49.84 -16.19
C LYS A 104 -47.14 -50.52 -15.85
N PRO A 105 -47.10 -51.84 -15.59
CA PRO A 105 -45.85 -52.53 -15.34
C PRO A 105 -44.93 -52.32 -16.54
N LEU A 106 -43.68 -51.93 -16.29
CA LEU A 106 -42.65 -51.90 -17.32
C LEU A 106 -42.61 -53.28 -18.02
N PRO A 107 -42.39 -53.32 -19.34
CA PRO A 107 -42.39 -54.57 -20.09
C PRO A 107 -41.23 -55.47 -19.64
N PHE A 108 -41.63 -56.53 -18.93
CA PHE A 108 -41.05 -57.87 -18.80
C PHE A 108 -39.59 -58.06 -18.33
N ARG A 109 -39.47 -58.80 -17.20
CA ARG A 109 -38.26 -59.14 -16.42
C ARG A 109 -37.68 -60.53 -16.78
N GLN A 110 -37.45 -60.82 -18.06
CA GLN A 110 -36.87 -62.10 -18.47
C GLN A 110 -35.38 -62.18 -18.14
N ASP A 111 -34.67 -61.06 -18.27
CA ASP A 111 -33.23 -60.94 -17.98
C ASP A 111 -32.85 -61.30 -16.54
N LEU A 112 -33.75 -61.04 -15.59
CA LEU A 112 -33.54 -61.40 -14.18
C LEU A 112 -33.64 -62.90 -13.98
N LEU A 113 -34.60 -63.55 -14.67
CA LEU A 113 -34.83 -65.00 -14.68
C LEU A 113 -33.71 -65.76 -15.41
N ASP A 114 -33.14 -65.18 -16.47
CA ASP A 114 -32.03 -65.77 -17.23
C ASP A 114 -30.72 -65.78 -16.45
N LYS A 115 -30.56 -64.87 -15.47
CA LYS A 115 -29.47 -64.90 -14.48
C LYS A 115 -29.73 -65.86 -13.31
N VAL A 116 -30.93 -66.43 -13.17
CA VAL A 116 -31.30 -67.33 -12.06
C VAL A 116 -30.72 -68.72 -12.30
N GLY A 117 -29.43 -68.88 -11.99
CA GLY A 117 -28.95 -70.14 -11.45
C GLY A 117 -29.47 -70.31 -10.01
N ASN A 118 -30.62 -70.95 -9.83
CA ASN A 118 -31.18 -71.51 -8.57
C ASN A 118 -30.68 -70.90 -7.23
N GLY A 119 -30.96 -69.62 -6.96
CA GLY A 119 -30.76 -69.01 -5.63
C GLY A 119 -32.07 -68.52 -5.01
N GLU A 120 -32.36 -68.91 -3.75
CA GLU A 120 -33.58 -68.48 -3.03
C GLU A 120 -33.70 -66.94 -2.92
N ARG A 121 -32.58 -66.23 -2.71
CA ARG A 121 -32.53 -64.76 -2.67
C ARG A 121 -32.98 -64.09 -3.97
N LEU A 122 -32.60 -64.62 -5.13
CA LEU A 122 -32.98 -64.05 -6.44
C LEU A 122 -34.46 -64.25 -6.76
N ARG A 123 -35.08 -65.33 -6.23
CA ARG A 123 -36.53 -65.54 -6.35
C ARG A 123 -37.32 -64.52 -5.54
N GLU A 124 -36.93 -64.27 -4.28
CA GLU A 124 -37.56 -63.23 -3.45
C GLU A 124 -37.47 -61.85 -4.12
N ILE A 125 -36.29 -61.52 -4.67
CA ILE A 125 -36.07 -60.27 -5.41
C ILE A 125 -37.03 -60.17 -6.59
N SER A 126 -37.11 -61.22 -7.44
CA SER A 126 -38.01 -61.24 -8.60
C SER A 126 -39.48 -61.09 -8.19
N GLU A 127 -39.91 -61.78 -7.13
CA GLU A 127 -41.30 -61.74 -6.65
C GLU A 127 -41.68 -60.35 -6.13
N ARG A 128 -40.85 -59.75 -5.28
CA ARG A 128 -41.09 -58.38 -4.76
C ARG A 128 -41.13 -57.35 -5.87
N LEU A 129 -40.19 -57.46 -6.79
CA LEU A 129 -40.15 -56.63 -7.98
C LEU A 129 -41.43 -56.75 -8.84
N GLN A 130 -42.03 -57.94 -8.95
CA GLN A 130 -43.30 -58.15 -9.67
C GLN A 130 -44.53 -57.67 -8.90
N THR A 131 -44.53 -57.81 -7.57
CA THR A 131 -45.71 -57.56 -6.72
C THR A 131 -45.77 -56.13 -6.21
N THR A 132 -44.68 -55.62 -5.65
CA THR A 132 -44.62 -54.31 -4.98
C THR A 132 -43.81 -53.29 -5.76
N GLY A 133 -42.91 -53.72 -6.64
CA GLY A 133 -41.93 -52.85 -7.29
C GLY A 133 -40.91 -52.26 -6.31
N SER A 134 -40.85 -52.78 -5.08
CA SER A 134 -40.02 -52.28 -3.98
C SER A 134 -39.14 -53.40 -3.43
N LEU A 135 -37.87 -53.06 -3.24
CA LEU A 135 -36.86 -53.87 -2.59
C LEU A 135 -36.43 -53.27 -1.24
N GLN A 136 -37.28 -52.42 -0.65
CA GLN A 136 -37.02 -51.70 0.60
C GLN A 136 -36.63 -52.65 1.75
N GLY A 137 -35.56 -52.28 2.48
CA GLY A 137 -35.09 -52.96 3.70
C GLY A 137 -34.50 -54.36 3.50
N LEU A 138 -34.26 -54.79 2.25
CA LEU A 138 -33.72 -56.12 1.95
C LEU A 138 -32.21 -56.20 2.07
N ASP A 139 -31.71 -57.40 2.41
CA ASP A 139 -30.31 -57.75 2.25
C ASP A 139 -30.03 -58.27 0.84
N LEU A 140 -29.47 -57.39 0.01
CA LEU A 140 -29.04 -57.60 -1.37
C LEU A 140 -27.50 -57.63 -1.47
N SER A 141 -26.81 -57.90 -0.36
CA SER A 141 -25.34 -57.93 -0.34
C SER A 141 -24.77 -58.97 -1.32
N GLY A 142 -23.79 -58.55 -2.12
CA GLY A 142 -23.12 -59.39 -3.11
C GLY A 142 -23.99 -59.86 -4.28
N VAL A 143 -25.23 -59.40 -4.42
CA VAL A 143 -26.14 -59.83 -5.49
C VAL A 143 -25.71 -59.22 -6.83
N ASP A 144 -25.81 -60.02 -7.91
CA ASP A 144 -25.66 -59.51 -9.27
C ASP A 144 -26.97 -58.98 -9.84
N LEU A 145 -27.04 -57.66 -9.94
CA LEU A 145 -28.11 -56.87 -10.53
C LEU A 145 -27.65 -56.13 -11.81
N SER A 146 -26.48 -56.48 -12.36
CA SER A 146 -25.93 -55.82 -13.54
C SER A 146 -26.89 -55.92 -14.73
N THR A 147 -26.83 -54.94 -15.63
CA THR A 147 -27.62 -54.83 -16.88
C THR A 147 -29.14 -54.77 -16.73
N LEU A 148 -29.69 -54.87 -15.52
CA LEU A 148 -31.13 -54.89 -15.29
C LEU A 148 -31.77 -53.50 -15.45
N ASP A 149 -33.02 -53.47 -15.89
CA ASP A 149 -33.88 -52.29 -15.79
C ASP A 149 -34.58 -52.25 -14.42
N LEU A 150 -34.12 -51.31 -13.60
CA LEU A 150 -34.51 -51.08 -12.20
C LEU A 150 -34.94 -49.62 -11.98
N ARG A 151 -35.40 -48.95 -13.05
CA ARG A 151 -35.91 -47.58 -12.97
C ARG A 151 -37.04 -47.47 -11.98
N LYS A 152 -37.02 -46.41 -11.17
CA LYS A 152 -38.07 -46.07 -10.18
C LYS A 152 -38.29 -47.12 -9.09
N VAL A 153 -37.41 -48.11 -8.97
CA VAL A 153 -37.48 -49.11 -7.90
C VAL A 153 -37.11 -48.46 -6.57
N ASP A 154 -37.85 -48.83 -5.53
CA ASP A 154 -37.60 -48.38 -4.16
C ASP A 154 -36.63 -49.34 -3.46
N PHE A 155 -35.41 -48.88 -3.19
CA PHE A 155 -34.36 -49.59 -2.47
C PHE A 155 -34.17 -49.12 -1.04
N ARG A 156 -34.97 -48.17 -0.53
CA ARG A 156 -34.69 -47.46 0.73
C ARG A 156 -34.27 -48.40 1.86
N ARG A 157 -33.21 -48.02 2.58
CA ARG A 157 -32.68 -48.77 3.75
C ARG A 157 -32.23 -50.20 3.44
N SER A 158 -32.09 -50.59 2.19
CA SER A 158 -31.57 -51.91 1.81
C SER A 158 -30.06 -51.97 1.92
N ASN A 159 -29.54 -53.18 2.17
CA ASN A 159 -28.12 -53.47 2.19
C ASN A 159 -27.70 -54.04 0.82
N LEU A 160 -26.97 -53.25 0.04
CA LEU A 160 -26.38 -53.60 -1.25
C LEU A 160 -24.84 -53.69 -1.17
N THR A 161 -24.29 -53.96 0.03
CA THR A 161 -22.83 -54.06 0.20
C THR A 161 -22.23 -55.05 -0.80
N GLY A 162 -21.27 -54.61 -1.60
CA GLY A 162 -20.59 -55.45 -2.60
C GLY A 162 -21.47 -55.94 -3.76
N ALA A 163 -22.69 -55.41 -3.93
CA ALA A 163 -23.56 -55.81 -5.03
C ALA A 163 -22.99 -55.36 -6.38
N ASN A 164 -23.21 -56.16 -7.43
CA ASN A 164 -22.85 -55.79 -8.80
C ASN A 164 -24.07 -55.16 -9.49
N LEU A 165 -23.98 -53.86 -9.80
CA LEU A 165 -25.00 -53.05 -10.48
C LEU A 165 -24.46 -52.48 -11.80
N GLN A 166 -23.37 -53.05 -12.33
CA GLN A 166 -22.74 -52.54 -13.55
C GLN A 166 -23.77 -52.44 -14.69
N LYS A 167 -23.75 -51.32 -15.42
CA LYS A 167 -24.63 -51.08 -16.59
C LYS A 167 -26.14 -51.20 -16.30
N ALA A 168 -26.57 -51.27 -15.05
CA ALA A 168 -27.98 -51.29 -14.71
C ALA A 168 -28.63 -49.93 -15.02
N ASN A 169 -29.92 -49.94 -15.35
CA ASN A 169 -30.71 -48.73 -15.50
C ASN A 169 -31.48 -48.48 -14.21
N LEU A 170 -31.00 -47.53 -13.41
CA LEU A 170 -31.49 -47.16 -12.08
C LEU A 170 -32.05 -45.73 -12.06
N ALA A 171 -32.38 -45.17 -13.22
CA ALA A 171 -32.88 -43.80 -13.31
C ALA A 171 -34.14 -43.62 -12.45
N GLU A 172 -34.18 -42.51 -11.70
CA GLU A 172 -35.25 -42.14 -10.75
C GLU A 172 -35.52 -43.19 -9.64
N ALA A 173 -34.62 -44.14 -9.38
CA ALA A 173 -34.74 -45.06 -8.25
C ALA A 173 -34.53 -44.36 -6.89
N ASP A 174 -35.02 -44.97 -5.80
CA ASP A 174 -34.92 -44.41 -4.44
C ASP A 174 -34.01 -45.27 -3.56
N PHE A 175 -32.80 -44.79 -3.31
CA PHE A 175 -31.72 -45.39 -2.52
C PHE A 175 -31.49 -44.66 -1.19
N ARG A 176 -32.46 -43.91 -0.67
CA ARG A 176 -32.26 -43.19 0.61
C ARG A 176 -31.89 -44.15 1.73
N ASP A 177 -30.88 -43.75 2.50
CA ASP A 177 -30.32 -44.50 3.63
C ASP A 177 -29.88 -45.94 3.29
N CYS A 178 -29.56 -46.25 2.02
CA CYS A 178 -29.05 -47.55 1.62
C CYS A 178 -27.57 -47.73 1.98
N ASN A 179 -27.15 -48.98 2.14
CA ASN A 179 -25.73 -49.32 2.21
C ASN A 179 -25.26 -49.91 0.88
N LEU A 180 -24.54 -49.13 0.07
CA LEU A 180 -23.90 -49.48 -1.20
C LEU A 180 -22.37 -49.61 -1.06
N THR A 181 -21.85 -49.77 0.16
CA THR A 181 -20.41 -49.88 0.43
C THR A 181 -19.79 -50.96 -0.47
N ARG A 182 -18.72 -50.59 -1.21
CA ARG A 182 -18.01 -51.48 -2.16
C ARG A 182 -18.89 -52.07 -3.29
N ALA A 183 -20.08 -51.54 -3.53
CA ALA A 183 -20.88 -51.95 -4.67
C ALA A 183 -20.23 -51.47 -5.99
N ASP A 184 -20.51 -52.18 -7.08
CA ASP A 184 -20.04 -51.81 -8.41
C ASP A 184 -21.19 -51.28 -9.27
N LEU A 185 -21.27 -49.96 -9.40
CA LEU A 185 -22.24 -49.24 -10.23
C LEU A 185 -21.62 -48.72 -11.54
N SER A 186 -20.46 -49.25 -11.95
CA SER A 186 -19.76 -48.75 -13.12
C SER A 186 -20.66 -48.81 -14.37
N PHE A 187 -20.66 -47.75 -15.17
CA PHE A 187 -21.47 -47.60 -16.38
C PHE A 187 -23.01 -47.61 -16.16
N ALA A 188 -23.50 -47.56 -14.93
CA ALA A 188 -24.94 -47.54 -14.66
C ALA A 188 -25.59 -46.17 -15.00
N ASP A 189 -26.88 -46.19 -15.34
CA ASP A 189 -27.69 -44.98 -15.51
C ASP A 189 -28.45 -44.69 -14.22
N LEU A 190 -28.05 -43.64 -13.51
CA LEU A 190 -28.57 -43.20 -12.22
C LEU A 190 -29.14 -41.77 -12.29
N ARG A 191 -29.58 -41.33 -13.47
CA ARG A 191 -30.15 -39.99 -13.64
C ARG A 191 -31.33 -39.77 -12.72
N GLY A 192 -31.31 -38.65 -12.00
CA GLY A 192 -32.38 -38.26 -11.08
C GLY A 192 -32.59 -39.23 -9.90
N VAL A 193 -31.65 -40.13 -9.61
CA VAL A 193 -31.73 -41.04 -8.48
C VAL A 193 -31.79 -40.27 -7.15
N ASN A 194 -32.52 -40.78 -6.16
CA ASN A 194 -32.46 -40.27 -4.80
C ASN A 194 -31.55 -41.15 -3.94
N MET A 195 -30.40 -40.62 -3.54
CA MET A 195 -29.38 -41.30 -2.71
C MET A 195 -29.09 -40.51 -1.44
N GLN A 196 -30.04 -39.71 -0.96
CA GLN A 196 -29.85 -38.92 0.26
C GLN A 196 -29.49 -39.83 1.44
N GLY A 197 -28.38 -39.52 2.13
CA GLY A 197 -27.89 -40.30 3.28
C GLY A 197 -27.39 -41.72 2.96
N ALA A 198 -27.26 -42.10 1.68
CA ALA A 198 -26.75 -43.41 1.31
C ALA A 198 -25.24 -43.55 1.61
N LEU A 199 -24.80 -44.76 1.96
CA LEU A 199 -23.40 -45.10 2.19
C LEU A 199 -22.82 -45.76 0.93
N LEU A 200 -21.96 -45.05 0.20
CA LEU A 200 -21.28 -45.51 -1.01
C LEU A 200 -19.77 -45.69 -0.79
N THR A 201 -19.29 -45.76 0.45
CA THR A 201 -17.86 -45.84 0.77
C THR A 201 -17.16 -46.92 -0.06
N GLU A 202 -16.06 -46.56 -0.73
CA GLU A 202 -15.26 -47.45 -1.60
C GLU A 202 -16.04 -48.10 -2.77
N ALA A 203 -17.21 -47.59 -3.16
CA ALA A 203 -17.96 -48.09 -4.32
C ALA A 203 -17.29 -47.68 -5.65
N SER A 204 -17.46 -48.51 -6.68
CA SER A 204 -17.06 -48.18 -8.05
C SER A 204 -18.22 -47.52 -8.79
N LEU A 205 -18.01 -46.30 -9.26
CA LEU A 205 -18.96 -45.48 -10.02
C LEU A 205 -18.31 -44.95 -11.31
N GLU A 206 -17.36 -45.71 -11.88
CA GLU A 206 -16.66 -45.30 -13.09
C GLU A 206 -17.65 -45.13 -14.25
N LYS A 207 -17.60 -43.98 -14.93
CA LYS A 207 -18.46 -43.62 -16.08
C LYS A 207 -19.95 -43.73 -15.80
N VAL A 208 -20.35 -43.57 -14.54
CA VAL A 208 -21.74 -43.56 -14.13
C VAL A 208 -22.45 -42.28 -14.61
N ASN A 209 -23.76 -42.36 -14.85
CA ASN A 209 -24.57 -41.18 -15.15
C ASN A 209 -25.45 -40.79 -13.95
N LEU A 210 -25.00 -39.82 -13.17
CA LEU A 210 -25.67 -39.26 -11.98
C LEU A 210 -26.28 -37.87 -12.24
N ALA A 211 -26.55 -37.50 -13.50
CA ALA A 211 -27.08 -36.16 -13.79
C ALA A 211 -28.42 -35.91 -13.04
N GLY A 212 -28.48 -34.79 -12.32
CA GLY A 212 -29.63 -34.42 -11.49
C GLY A 212 -29.90 -35.31 -10.27
N ALA A 213 -28.96 -36.17 -9.88
CA ALA A 213 -29.10 -37.02 -8.70
C ALA A 213 -29.20 -36.21 -7.39
N GLN A 214 -29.93 -36.73 -6.40
CA GLN A 214 -29.99 -36.18 -5.05
C GLN A 214 -29.05 -36.98 -4.14
N LEU A 215 -27.86 -36.44 -3.89
CA LEU A 215 -26.78 -37.07 -3.11
C LEU A 215 -26.51 -36.34 -1.79
N GLY A 216 -27.41 -35.44 -1.36
CA GLY A 216 -27.21 -34.69 -0.13
C GLY A 216 -26.96 -35.61 1.08
N LYS A 217 -25.93 -35.29 1.88
CA LYS A 217 -25.51 -36.10 3.04
C LYS A 217 -25.08 -37.54 2.74
N ALA A 218 -24.93 -37.93 1.47
CA ALA A 218 -24.42 -39.24 1.12
C ALA A 218 -22.92 -39.34 1.47
N ASP A 219 -22.46 -40.54 1.82
CA ASP A 219 -21.05 -40.84 2.04
C ASP A 219 -20.47 -41.55 0.80
N LEU A 220 -19.80 -40.80 -0.05
CA LEU A 220 -19.04 -41.28 -1.22
C LEU A 220 -17.53 -41.32 -0.96
N SER A 221 -17.10 -41.40 0.30
CA SER A 221 -15.67 -41.39 0.64
C SER A 221 -14.93 -42.56 -0.03
N GLY A 222 -13.80 -42.26 -0.68
CA GLY A 222 -12.98 -43.26 -1.37
C GLY A 222 -13.62 -43.90 -2.61
N THR A 223 -14.70 -43.32 -3.15
CA THR A 223 -15.35 -43.84 -4.37
C THR A 223 -14.51 -43.61 -5.62
N LEU A 224 -14.69 -44.48 -6.63
CA LEU A 224 -14.11 -44.33 -7.96
C LEU A 224 -15.15 -43.71 -8.91
N LEU A 225 -15.05 -42.42 -9.18
CA LEU A 225 -15.99 -41.62 -9.99
C LEU A 225 -15.35 -41.13 -11.31
N LYS A 226 -14.31 -41.81 -11.77
CA LYS A 226 -13.61 -41.44 -13.02
C LYS A 226 -14.59 -41.33 -14.19
N GLN A 227 -14.54 -40.20 -14.91
CA GLN A 227 -15.40 -39.91 -16.05
C GLN A 227 -16.91 -39.99 -15.76
N ALA A 228 -17.32 -39.85 -14.49
CA ALA A 228 -18.73 -39.82 -14.12
C ALA A 228 -19.40 -38.51 -14.57
N ASN A 229 -20.69 -38.56 -14.85
CA ASN A 229 -21.51 -37.39 -15.14
C ASN A 229 -22.38 -37.04 -13.92
N LEU A 230 -22.04 -36.00 -13.17
CA LEU A 230 -22.80 -35.49 -12.03
C LEU A 230 -23.48 -34.14 -12.33
N ARG A 231 -23.64 -33.76 -13.61
CA ARG A 231 -24.18 -32.44 -13.97
C ARG A 231 -25.50 -32.14 -13.25
N GLY A 232 -25.54 -31.01 -12.54
CA GLY A 232 -26.74 -30.55 -11.82
C GLY A 232 -27.14 -31.42 -10.62
N ALA A 233 -26.29 -32.31 -10.13
CA ALA A 233 -26.54 -33.10 -8.93
C ALA A 233 -26.50 -32.23 -7.66
N ASP A 234 -27.25 -32.63 -6.65
CA ASP A 234 -27.26 -32.06 -5.31
C ASP A 234 -26.31 -32.85 -4.41
N LEU A 235 -25.17 -32.26 -4.06
CA LEU A 235 -24.12 -32.83 -3.21
C LEU A 235 -24.03 -32.13 -1.85
N ARG A 236 -25.05 -31.37 -1.43
CA ARG A 236 -25.00 -30.60 -0.19
C ARG A 236 -24.69 -31.48 1.01
N GLU A 237 -23.67 -31.09 1.77
CA GLU A 237 -23.19 -31.82 2.95
C GLU A 237 -22.79 -33.29 2.67
N ALA A 238 -22.55 -33.68 1.40
CA ALA A 238 -22.05 -35.00 1.06
C ALA A 238 -20.55 -35.13 1.38
N SER A 239 -20.10 -36.34 1.73
CA SER A 239 -18.68 -36.64 1.89
C SER A 239 -18.15 -37.32 0.64
N LEU A 240 -17.16 -36.73 -0.01
CA LEU A 240 -16.39 -37.32 -1.10
C LEU A 240 -14.91 -37.46 -0.71
N ALA A 241 -14.56 -37.35 0.58
CA ALA A 241 -13.17 -37.37 1.02
C ALA A 241 -12.39 -38.56 0.42
N ARG A 242 -11.23 -38.28 -0.19
CA ARG A 242 -10.36 -39.26 -0.87
C ARG A 242 -10.97 -39.99 -2.07
N ALA A 243 -12.09 -39.52 -2.61
CA ALA A 243 -12.64 -40.05 -3.86
C ALA A 243 -11.78 -39.65 -5.07
N ILE A 244 -11.89 -40.43 -6.15
CA ILE A 244 -11.20 -40.19 -7.42
C ILE A 244 -12.21 -39.81 -8.48
N LEU A 245 -12.24 -38.54 -8.86
CA LEU A 245 -13.20 -37.94 -9.79
C LEU A 245 -12.56 -37.52 -11.11
N GLN A 246 -11.36 -37.99 -11.44
CA GLN A 246 -10.64 -37.61 -12.67
C GLN A 246 -11.57 -37.58 -13.91
N ASP A 247 -11.52 -36.47 -14.64
CA ASP A 247 -12.33 -36.19 -15.84
C ASP A 247 -13.87 -36.25 -15.66
N ALA A 248 -14.37 -36.18 -14.42
CA ALA A 248 -15.82 -36.13 -14.16
C ALA A 248 -16.43 -34.76 -14.51
N ASP A 249 -17.72 -34.78 -14.87
CA ASP A 249 -18.52 -33.58 -15.12
C ASP A 249 -19.35 -33.22 -13.87
N LEU A 250 -18.91 -32.20 -13.14
CA LEU A 250 -19.62 -31.61 -12.00
C LEU A 250 -20.18 -30.22 -12.36
N SER A 251 -20.48 -29.95 -13.63
CA SER A 251 -21.01 -28.64 -14.02
C SER A 251 -22.38 -28.40 -13.36
N ALA A 252 -22.60 -27.18 -12.86
CA ALA A 252 -23.83 -26.74 -12.20
C ALA A 252 -24.27 -27.57 -10.97
N VAL A 253 -23.36 -28.29 -10.31
CA VAL A 253 -23.68 -28.99 -9.05
C VAL A 253 -23.92 -28.00 -7.91
N ASP A 254 -24.72 -28.41 -6.93
CA ASP A 254 -24.83 -27.75 -5.63
C ASP A 254 -24.03 -28.56 -4.60
N GLY A 255 -22.79 -28.15 -4.35
CA GLY A 255 -21.85 -28.82 -3.44
C GLY A 255 -21.65 -28.08 -2.12
N ARG A 256 -22.60 -27.23 -1.70
CA ARG A 256 -22.44 -26.42 -0.50
C ARG A 256 -22.18 -27.27 0.75
N GLY A 257 -21.10 -26.94 1.46
CA GLY A 257 -20.68 -27.66 2.67
C GLY A 257 -20.27 -29.12 2.44
N ALA A 258 -20.07 -29.56 1.20
CA ALA A 258 -19.57 -30.90 0.91
C ALA A 258 -18.10 -31.03 1.30
N ASP A 259 -17.67 -32.26 1.61
CA ASP A 259 -16.28 -32.57 1.93
C ASP A 259 -15.60 -33.26 0.74
N PHE A 260 -14.69 -32.56 0.08
CA PHE A 260 -13.83 -33.04 -1.00
C PHE A 260 -12.36 -33.08 -0.57
N SER A 261 -12.08 -33.16 0.73
CA SER A 261 -10.71 -33.18 1.23
C SER A 261 -9.92 -34.36 0.65
N GLN A 262 -8.68 -34.09 0.22
CA GLN A 262 -7.78 -35.08 -0.37
C GLN A 262 -8.35 -35.84 -1.59
N THR A 263 -9.30 -35.23 -2.30
CA THR A 263 -9.85 -35.81 -3.55
C THR A 263 -8.90 -35.60 -4.73
N ASP A 264 -8.94 -36.52 -5.67
CA ASP A 264 -8.31 -36.36 -6.98
C ASP A 264 -9.38 -35.86 -7.97
N LEU A 265 -9.32 -34.57 -8.27
CA LEU A 265 -10.23 -33.84 -9.15
C LEU A 265 -9.56 -33.48 -10.48
N GLY A 266 -8.41 -34.06 -10.83
CA GLY A 266 -7.68 -33.71 -12.05
C GLY A 266 -8.56 -33.73 -13.30
N GLY A 267 -8.59 -32.64 -14.07
CA GLY A 267 -9.37 -32.52 -15.31
C GLY A 267 -10.90 -32.41 -15.14
N THR A 268 -11.41 -32.34 -13.90
CA THR A 268 -12.85 -32.15 -13.65
C THR A 268 -13.38 -30.80 -14.14
N ARG A 269 -14.68 -30.76 -14.43
CA ARG A 269 -15.41 -29.54 -14.81
C ARG A 269 -16.40 -29.14 -13.72
N PHE A 270 -16.24 -27.94 -13.17
CA PHE A 270 -17.09 -27.33 -12.15
C PHE A 270 -17.79 -26.06 -12.62
N GLN A 271 -17.86 -25.84 -13.94
CA GLN A 271 -18.49 -24.65 -14.53
C GLN A 271 -19.86 -24.38 -13.92
N ASP A 272 -20.08 -23.14 -13.47
CA ASP A 272 -21.32 -22.66 -12.84
C ASP A 272 -21.75 -23.42 -11.56
N ALA A 273 -20.88 -24.23 -10.94
CA ALA A 273 -21.19 -24.92 -9.70
C ALA A 273 -21.24 -23.96 -8.50
N ASN A 274 -22.11 -24.29 -7.53
CA ASN A 274 -22.12 -23.63 -6.23
C ASN A 274 -21.43 -24.51 -5.20
N LEU A 275 -20.22 -24.10 -4.81
CA LEU A 275 -19.36 -24.79 -3.86
C LEU A 275 -19.08 -23.91 -2.63
N THR A 276 -20.02 -23.02 -2.27
CA THR A 276 -19.86 -22.16 -1.08
C THR A 276 -19.64 -23.01 0.17
N GLY A 277 -18.59 -22.69 0.93
CA GLY A 277 -18.24 -23.38 2.17
C GLY A 277 -17.79 -24.83 2.01
N ILE A 278 -17.42 -25.26 0.80
CA ILE A 278 -16.87 -26.60 0.54
C ILE A 278 -15.52 -26.79 1.27
N LEU A 279 -15.22 -28.04 1.63
CA LEU A 279 -13.89 -28.44 2.14
C LEU A 279 -13.11 -29.11 1.00
N LEU A 280 -11.97 -28.56 0.62
CA LEU A 280 -11.08 -29.02 -0.45
C LEU A 280 -9.63 -29.14 0.03
N ASP A 281 -9.42 -29.27 1.34
CA ASP A 281 -8.10 -29.29 1.95
C ASP A 281 -7.25 -30.43 1.35
N GLY A 282 -6.09 -30.06 0.77
CA GLY A 282 -5.16 -30.98 0.11
C GLY A 282 -5.70 -31.71 -1.12
N ALA A 283 -6.79 -31.26 -1.73
CA ALA A 283 -7.31 -31.84 -2.97
C ALA A 283 -6.42 -31.50 -4.19
N ASP A 284 -6.42 -32.38 -5.20
CA ASP A 284 -5.77 -32.14 -6.49
C ASP A 284 -6.78 -31.62 -7.51
N LEU A 285 -6.77 -30.31 -7.75
CA LEU A 285 -7.54 -29.62 -8.79
C LEU A 285 -6.64 -29.15 -9.94
N SER A 286 -5.50 -29.80 -10.16
CA SER A 286 -4.62 -29.46 -11.28
C SER A 286 -5.36 -29.58 -12.60
N THR A 287 -5.17 -28.59 -13.49
CA THR A 287 -5.80 -28.54 -14.83
C THR A 287 -7.34 -28.54 -14.86
N THR A 288 -8.00 -28.31 -13.73
CA THR A 288 -9.48 -28.26 -13.64
C THR A 288 -10.04 -26.99 -14.28
N ASN A 289 -11.32 -27.06 -14.67
CA ASN A 289 -12.08 -25.89 -15.10
C ASN A 289 -13.10 -25.50 -14.02
N LEU A 290 -12.83 -24.38 -13.34
CA LEU A 290 -13.61 -23.74 -12.28
C LEU A 290 -14.21 -22.40 -12.76
N GLU A 291 -14.40 -22.23 -14.06
CA GLU A 291 -14.92 -20.98 -14.63
C GLU A 291 -16.32 -20.65 -14.06
N GLY A 292 -16.45 -19.46 -13.49
CA GLY A 292 -17.70 -18.96 -12.90
C GLY A 292 -18.16 -19.70 -11.64
N THR A 293 -17.36 -20.60 -11.07
CA THR A 293 -17.71 -21.34 -9.86
C THR A 293 -17.74 -20.42 -8.63
N ASP A 294 -18.70 -20.62 -7.73
CA ASP A 294 -18.74 -19.96 -6.43
C ASP A 294 -18.06 -20.83 -5.36
N LEU A 295 -16.86 -20.42 -4.96
CA LEU A 295 -16.04 -21.00 -3.89
C LEU A 295 -15.96 -20.08 -2.67
N SER A 296 -16.94 -19.20 -2.48
CA SER A 296 -16.97 -18.29 -1.31
C SER A 296 -16.89 -19.09 -0.01
N GLN A 297 -16.07 -18.64 0.93
CA GLN A 297 -15.86 -19.30 2.23
C GLN A 297 -15.36 -20.76 2.16
N ALA A 298 -14.87 -21.21 1.00
CA ALA A 298 -14.29 -22.54 0.86
C ALA A 298 -12.99 -22.68 1.66
N LYS A 299 -12.71 -23.89 2.13
CA LYS A 299 -11.41 -24.27 2.68
C LYS A 299 -10.60 -24.99 1.60
N LEU A 300 -9.49 -24.39 1.20
CA LEU A 300 -8.63 -24.79 0.09
C LEU A 300 -7.18 -24.88 0.58
N VAL A 301 -6.96 -25.25 1.84
CA VAL A 301 -5.62 -25.24 2.45
C VAL A 301 -4.73 -26.27 1.76
N GLY A 302 -3.58 -25.83 1.25
CA GLY A 302 -2.61 -26.69 0.58
C GLY A 302 -3.11 -27.34 -0.71
N VAL A 303 -4.18 -26.81 -1.31
CA VAL A 303 -4.78 -27.35 -2.54
C VAL A 303 -3.85 -27.20 -3.74
N GLU A 304 -3.89 -28.15 -4.67
CA GLU A 304 -3.16 -28.07 -5.94
C GLU A 304 -4.08 -27.53 -7.04
N LEU A 305 -3.81 -26.30 -7.51
CA LEU A 305 -4.55 -25.59 -8.55
C LEU A 305 -3.64 -25.18 -9.73
N SER A 306 -2.43 -25.75 -9.82
CA SER A 306 -1.50 -25.41 -10.89
C SER A 306 -2.15 -25.61 -12.27
N ARG A 307 -2.07 -24.56 -13.10
CA ARG A 307 -2.63 -24.52 -14.46
C ARG A 307 -4.14 -24.75 -14.54
N ALA A 308 -4.87 -24.58 -13.43
CA ALA A 308 -6.33 -24.58 -13.45
C ALA A 308 -6.88 -23.30 -14.10
N SER A 309 -8.05 -23.40 -14.71
CA SER A 309 -8.83 -22.27 -15.20
C SER A 309 -9.81 -21.82 -14.12
N LEU A 310 -9.55 -20.66 -13.53
CA LEU A 310 -10.31 -20.03 -12.45
C LEU A 310 -10.92 -18.69 -12.92
N VAL A 311 -11.14 -18.54 -14.22
CA VAL A 311 -11.68 -17.30 -14.82
C VAL A 311 -13.04 -16.97 -14.19
N GLY A 312 -13.17 -15.75 -13.66
CA GLY A 312 -14.40 -15.27 -13.03
C GLY A 312 -14.86 -16.05 -11.79
N VAL A 313 -13.98 -16.86 -11.17
CA VAL A 313 -14.30 -17.59 -9.94
C VAL A 313 -14.58 -16.61 -8.79
N VAL A 314 -15.47 -16.98 -7.87
CA VAL A 314 -15.74 -16.22 -6.65
C VAL A 314 -15.07 -16.94 -5.48
N LEU A 315 -14.05 -16.33 -4.89
CA LEU A 315 -13.27 -16.84 -3.75
C LEU A 315 -13.38 -15.93 -2.52
N VAL A 316 -14.48 -15.19 -2.40
CA VAL A 316 -14.68 -14.24 -1.30
C VAL A 316 -14.58 -14.96 0.05
N LYS A 317 -13.65 -14.52 0.90
CA LYS A 317 -13.36 -15.11 2.23
C LYS A 317 -12.93 -16.58 2.19
N ALA A 318 -12.45 -17.08 1.06
CA ALA A 318 -11.90 -18.42 0.97
C ALA A 318 -10.50 -18.50 1.62
N ASP A 319 -10.17 -19.66 2.18
CA ASP A 319 -8.85 -19.95 2.76
C ASP A 319 -8.03 -20.78 1.77
N LEU A 320 -7.10 -20.16 1.07
CA LEU A 320 -6.13 -20.77 0.15
C LEU A 320 -4.72 -20.77 0.74
N SER A 321 -4.59 -20.81 2.07
CA SER A 321 -3.28 -20.82 2.71
C SER A 321 -2.44 -22.03 2.25
N GLY A 322 -1.21 -21.76 1.81
CA GLY A 322 -0.30 -22.78 1.27
C GLY A 322 -0.72 -23.44 -0.06
N ALA A 323 -1.77 -22.94 -0.73
CA ALA A 323 -2.21 -23.46 -2.02
C ALA A 323 -1.16 -23.27 -3.12
N ARG A 324 -1.17 -24.14 -4.13
CA ARG A 324 -0.31 -24.03 -5.33
C ARG A 324 -1.13 -23.61 -6.53
N LEU A 325 -0.89 -22.40 -7.03
CA LEU A 325 -1.57 -21.78 -8.17
C LEU A 325 -0.57 -21.43 -9.29
N TYR A 326 0.52 -22.18 -9.43
CA TYR A 326 1.53 -21.94 -10.47
C TYR A 326 0.88 -21.93 -11.86
N LYS A 327 1.01 -20.80 -12.58
CA LYS A 327 0.39 -20.57 -13.90
C LYS A 327 -1.12 -20.79 -13.96
N ALA A 328 -1.82 -20.63 -12.85
CA ALA A 328 -3.27 -20.62 -12.84
C ALA A 328 -3.82 -19.37 -13.55
N ASP A 329 -4.97 -19.49 -14.20
CA ASP A 329 -5.66 -18.36 -14.84
C ASP A 329 -6.84 -17.90 -13.97
N LEU A 330 -6.66 -16.79 -13.24
CA LEU A 330 -7.65 -16.20 -12.35
C LEU A 330 -8.30 -14.95 -12.94
N GLN A 331 -8.23 -14.71 -14.26
CA GLN A 331 -8.71 -13.47 -14.86
C GLN A 331 -10.12 -13.08 -14.38
N GLY A 332 -10.27 -11.85 -13.87
CA GLY A 332 -11.55 -11.31 -13.42
C GLY A 332 -12.17 -11.99 -12.19
N ALA A 333 -11.41 -12.80 -11.45
CA ALA A 333 -11.88 -13.43 -10.23
C ALA A 333 -12.18 -12.42 -9.11
N ASP A 334 -13.12 -12.77 -8.23
CA ASP A 334 -13.40 -12.04 -7.00
C ASP A 334 -12.69 -12.71 -5.81
N LEU A 335 -11.60 -12.10 -5.36
CA LEU A 335 -10.70 -12.59 -4.32
C LEU A 335 -10.76 -11.74 -3.04
N GLN A 336 -11.85 -10.97 -2.86
CA GLN A 336 -11.99 -10.08 -1.70
C GLN A 336 -11.92 -10.85 -0.38
N GLU A 337 -11.11 -10.36 0.57
CA GLU A 337 -10.92 -10.95 1.90
C GLU A 337 -10.45 -12.42 1.90
N ALA A 338 -9.92 -12.92 0.77
CA ALA A 338 -9.36 -14.27 0.68
C ALA A 338 -7.98 -14.35 1.33
N ASP A 339 -7.65 -15.53 1.88
CA ASP A 339 -6.35 -15.81 2.47
C ASP A 339 -5.49 -16.63 1.51
N PHE A 340 -4.37 -16.06 1.07
CA PHE A 340 -3.34 -16.67 0.23
C PHE A 340 -1.99 -16.74 0.98
N SER A 341 -2.00 -16.75 2.30
CA SER A 341 -0.79 -16.82 3.12
C SER A 341 0.08 -18.01 2.71
N SER A 342 1.35 -17.74 2.39
CA SER A 342 2.32 -18.73 1.91
C SER A 342 1.92 -19.51 0.63
N ALA A 343 0.91 -19.03 -0.11
CA ALA A 343 0.50 -19.66 -1.37
C ALA A 343 1.49 -19.36 -2.51
N ASP A 344 1.57 -20.25 -3.49
CA ASP A 344 2.36 -20.06 -4.71
C ASP A 344 1.50 -19.60 -5.88
N LEU A 345 1.47 -18.30 -6.15
CA LEU A 345 0.81 -17.68 -7.29
C LEU A 345 1.80 -17.32 -8.41
N SER A 346 2.98 -17.95 -8.45
CA SER A 346 3.99 -17.57 -9.43
C SER A 346 3.51 -17.80 -10.87
N GLN A 347 3.73 -16.78 -11.71
CA GLN A 347 3.29 -16.72 -13.10
C GLN A 347 1.77 -16.89 -13.30
N ALA A 348 0.96 -16.67 -12.27
CA ALA A 348 -0.50 -16.68 -12.38
C ALA A 348 -1.01 -15.43 -13.11
N ASN A 349 -2.11 -15.58 -13.86
CA ASN A 349 -2.81 -14.47 -14.48
C ASN A 349 -3.90 -13.93 -13.53
N LEU A 350 -3.69 -12.74 -12.98
CA LEU A 350 -4.60 -12.09 -12.03
C LEU A 350 -5.21 -10.81 -12.62
N HIS A 351 -5.15 -10.62 -13.94
CA HIS A 351 -5.61 -9.40 -14.58
C HIS A 351 -7.10 -9.11 -14.28
N GLY A 352 -7.40 -7.90 -13.81
CA GLY A 352 -8.75 -7.45 -13.52
C GLY A 352 -9.40 -8.09 -12.28
N CYS A 353 -8.64 -8.79 -11.43
CA CYS A 353 -9.16 -9.35 -10.18
C CYS A 353 -9.53 -8.27 -9.16
N ARG A 354 -10.53 -8.58 -8.34
CA ARG A 354 -10.86 -7.82 -7.12
C ARG A 354 -10.17 -8.47 -5.94
N MET A 355 -9.17 -7.83 -5.35
CA MET A 355 -8.28 -8.43 -4.35
C MET A 355 -8.22 -7.60 -3.06
N GLN A 356 -9.26 -6.79 -2.80
CA GLN A 356 -9.29 -5.90 -1.64
C GLN A 356 -9.25 -6.68 -0.33
N ARG A 357 -8.48 -6.17 0.64
CA ARG A 357 -8.37 -6.73 2.00
C ARG A 357 -7.95 -8.21 2.03
N GLY A 358 -7.32 -8.70 0.97
CA GLY A 358 -6.78 -10.05 0.91
C GLY A 358 -5.51 -10.20 1.76
N ILE A 359 -5.21 -11.42 2.17
CA ILE A 359 -4.02 -11.76 2.94
C ILE A 359 -3.07 -12.53 2.02
N TYR A 360 -1.86 -12.02 1.82
CA TYR A 360 -0.82 -12.55 0.94
C TYR A 360 0.53 -12.66 1.67
N VAL A 361 0.49 -12.80 3.00
CA VAL A 361 1.69 -12.82 3.84
C VAL A 361 2.59 -13.99 3.43
N GLY A 362 3.81 -13.68 3.03
CA GLY A 362 4.79 -14.66 2.55
C GLY A 362 4.41 -15.37 1.23
N ALA A 363 3.38 -14.91 0.51
CA ALA A 363 2.96 -15.51 -0.75
C ALA A 363 4.02 -15.30 -1.85
N ASN A 364 4.10 -16.25 -2.78
CA ASN A 364 4.96 -16.16 -3.95
C ASN A 364 4.17 -15.69 -5.18
N LEU A 365 4.33 -14.43 -5.55
CA LEU A 365 3.74 -13.76 -6.71
C LEU A 365 4.78 -13.49 -7.80
N HIS A 366 5.88 -14.24 -7.83
CA HIS A 366 6.95 -14.07 -8.81
C HIS A 366 6.40 -14.14 -10.24
N GLY A 367 6.63 -13.09 -11.03
CA GLY A 367 6.18 -13.00 -12.42
C GLY A 367 4.66 -13.05 -12.62
N ALA A 368 3.87 -12.79 -11.59
CA ALA A 368 2.42 -12.77 -11.69
C ALA A 368 1.92 -11.53 -12.45
N GLU A 369 0.83 -11.67 -13.21
CA GLU A 369 0.20 -10.59 -13.96
C GLU A 369 -0.91 -9.93 -13.15
N LEU A 370 -0.57 -8.84 -12.45
CA LEU A 370 -1.42 -8.06 -11.55
C LEU A 370 -1.80 -6.68 -12.16
N GLY A 371 -1.75 -6.53 -13.48
CA GLY A 371 -2.05 -5.25 -14.14
C GLY A 371 -3.50 -4.83 -13.89
N SER A 372 -3.72 -3.57 -13.50
CA SER A 372 -5.04 -2.97 -13.25
C SER A 372 -5.90 -3.68 -12.20
N VAL A 373 -5.30 -4.34 -11.22
CA VAL A 373 -6.03 -4.95 -10.08
C VAL A 373 -6.27 -3.96 -8.95
N ASN A 374 -7.18 -4.29 -8.05
CA ASN A 374 -7.36 -3.57 -6.78
C ASN A 374 -6.94 -4.47 -5.60
N LEU A 375 -5.85 -4.08 -4.94
CA LEU A 375 -5.22 -4.66 -3.75
C LEU A 375 -5.30 -3.71 -2.53
N ASP A 376 -6.26 -2.78 -2.52
CA ASP A 376 -6.42 -1.81 -1.44
C ASP A 376 -6.58 -2.50 -0.09
N HIS A 377 -5.87 -1.99 0.92
CA HIS A 377 -5.86 -2.49 2.29
C HIS A 377 -5.48 -3.97 2.46
N SER A 378 -4.78 -4.55 1.48
CA SER A 378 -4.31 -5.94 1.55
C SER A 378 -3.01 -6.08 2.36
N LEU A 379 -2.79 -7.27 2.90
CA LEU A 379 -1.58 -7.63 3.66
C LEU A 379 -0.62 -8.43 2.78
N LEU A 380 0.50 -7.84 2.38
CA LEU A 380 1.51 -8.41 1.48
C LEU A 380 2.88 -8.54 2.16
N GLU A 381 2.89 -8.63 3.49
CA GLU A 381 4.13 -8.66 4.27
C GLU A 381 5.02 -9.85 3.87
N GLY A 382 6.28 -9.56 3.53
CA GLY A 382 7.24 -10.58 3.09
C GLY A 382 6.91 -11.29 1.78
N ALA A 383 5.91 -10.84 1.01
CA ALA A 383 5.55 -11.47 -0.25
C ALA A 383 6.69 -11.37 -1.28
N ASN A 384 6.88 -12.42 -2.09
CA ASN A 384 7.80 -12.40 -3.21
C ASN A 384 7.06 -11.93 -4.48
N MET A 385 7.26 -10.69 -4.88
CA MET A 385 6.65 -10.06 -6.06
C MET A 385 7.69 -9.75 -7.13
N THR A 386 8.80 -10.50 -7.17
CA THR A 386 9.87 -10.25 -8.14
C THR A 386 9.36 -10.42 -9.56
N GLN A 387 9.70 -9.47 -10.44
CA GLN A 387 9.23 -9.44 -11.85
C GLN A 387 7.70 -9.45 -12.02
N ALA A 388 6.92 -9.22 -10.96
CA ALA A 388 5.48 -9.12 -11.08
C ALA A 388 5.08 -7.85 -11.84
N ASN A 389 3.96 -7.91 -12.55
CA ASN A 389 3.43 -6.78 -13.30
C ASN A 389 2.23 -6.17 -12.59
N LEU A 390 2.41 -5.04 -11.91
CA LEU A 390 1.40 -4.30 -11.15
C LEU A 390 0.99 -2.97 -11.81
N ALA A 391 1.29 -2.78 -13.10
CA ALA A 391 1.04 -1.49 -13.75
C ALA A 391 -0.43 -1.05 -13.61
N ALA A 392 -0.63 0.22 -13.27
CA ALA A 392 -1.92 0.87 -13.04
C ALA A 392 -2.83 0.14 -12.03
N SER A 393 -2.24 -0.62 -11.09
CA SER A 393 -2.99 -1.23 -9.99
C SER A 393 -3.16 -0.27 -8.80
N SER A 394 -4.13 -0.55 -7.94
CA SER A 394 -4.36 0.18 -6.70
C SER A 394 -3.92 -0.67 -5.51
N LEU A 395 -3.08 -0.10 -4.66
CA LEU A 395 -2.52 -0.68 -3.44
C LEU A 395 -2.68 0.31 -2.26
N VAL A 396 -3.70 1.16 -2.30
CA VAL A 396 -3.91 2.22 -1.31
C VAL A 396 -4.07 1.62 0.08
N GLY A 397 -3.29 2.13 1.04
CA GLY A 397 -3.30 1.68 2.43
C GLY A 397 -2.92 0.20 2.63
N SER A 398 -2.29 -0.45 1.65
CA SER A 398 -1.82 -1.84 1.77
C SER A 398 -0.48 -1.92 2.54
N ASN A 399 -0.16 -3.10 3.07
CA ASN A 399 1.08 -3.34 3.80
C ASN A 399 1.99 -4.32 3.05
N LEU A 400 3.05 -3.81 2.43
CA LEU A 400 4.10 -4.55 1.73
C LEU A 400 5.42 -4.58 2.53
N SER A 401 5.38 -4.46 3.85
CA SER A 401 6.60 -4.46 4.68
C SER A 401 7.44 -5.72 4.42
N GLY A 402 8.73 -5.53 4.11
CA GLY A 402 9.65 -6.62 3.79
C GLY A 402 9.38 -7.39 2.49
N ALA A 403 8.42 -6.94 1.65
CA ALA A 403 8.14 -7.58 0.37
C ALA A 403 9.32 -7.44 -0.62
N ASN A 404 9.47 -8.40 -1.52
CA ASN A 404 10.49 -8.39 -2.56
C ASN A 404 9.87 -8.04 -3.92
N LEU A 405 10.06 -6.80 -4.36
CA LEU A 405 9.58 -6.22 -5.62
C LEU A 405 10.71 -6.05 -6.64
N THR A 406 11.80 -6.82 -6.54
CA THR A 406 12.95 -6.68 -7.45
C THR A 406 12.51 -6.81 -8.91
N ASN A 407 12.84 -5.82 -9.73
CA ASN A 407 12.44 -5.70 -11.14
C ASN A 407 10.93 -5.81 -11.40
N ALA A 408 10.08 -5.52 -10.42
CA ALA A 408 8.63 -5.45 -10.62
C ALA A 408 8.25 -4.22 -11.46
N ASN A 409 7.19 -4.35 -12.25
CA ASN A 409 6.59 -3.22 -12.96
C ASN A 409 5.49 -2.61 -12.07
N LEU A 410 5.71 -1.39 -11.61
CA LEU A 410 4.84 -0.60 -10.72
C LEU A 410 4.46 0.74 -11.40
N GLN A 411 4.51 0.82 -12.74
CA GLN A 411 4.18 2.05 -13.46
C GLN A 411 2.75 2.50 -13.14
N GLU A 412 2.58 3.80 -12.87
CA GLU A 412 1.27 4.41 -12.58
C GLU A 412 0.49 3.72 -11.44
N VAL A 413 1.18 3.03 -10.54
CA VAL A 413 0.55 2.37 -9.39
C VAL A 413 0.07 3.40 -8.36
N LEU A 414 -1.07 3.15 -7.72
CA LEU A 414 -1.57 3.97 -6.62
C LEU A 414 -1.21 3.34 -5.28
N LEU A 415 -0.39 4.02 -4.49
CA LEU A 415 0.18 3.51 -3.24
C LEU A 415 -0.10 4.38 -2.03
N ALA A 416 -0.90 5.44 -2.18
CA ALA A 416 -1.13 6.42 -1.15
C ALA A 416 -1.43 5.80 0.23
N GLY A 417 -0.72 6.26 1.27
CA GLY A 417 -0.85 5.77 2.64
C GLY A 417 -0.45 4.31 2.87
N GLY A 418 0.17 3.63 1.90
CA GLY A 418 0.70 2.28 2.04
C GLY A 418 1.97 2.20 2.89
N LYS A 419 2.33 0.97 3.28
CA LYS A 419 3.55 0.68 4.05
C LYS A 419 4.47 -0.25 3.28
N MET A 420 5.73 0.12 3.14
CA MET A 420 6.78 -0.61 2.40
C MET A 420 8.10 -0.63 3.16
N ASP A 421 8.04 -0.57 4.49
CA ASP A 421 9.25 -0.58 5.31
C ASP A 421 10.09 -1.82 5.01
N ARG A 422 11.39 -1.63 4.77
CA ARG A 422 12.35 -2.69 4.42
C ARG A 422 11.99 -3.50 3.17
N ALA A 423 11.08 -3.02 2.33
CA ALA A 423 10.80 -3.66 1.05
C ALA A 423 12.01 -3.55 0.11
N ASN A 424 12.18 -4.54 -0.76
CA ASN A 424 13.23 -4.54 -1.77
C ASN A 424 12.65 -4.22 -3.15
N LEU A 425 12.83 -2.98 -3.60
CA LEU A 425 12.40 -2.45 -4.90
C LEU A 425 13.59 -2.28 -5.87
N THR A 426 14.66 -3.07 -5.71
CA THR A 426 15.84 -2.96 -6.58
C THR A 426 15.44 -3.12 -8.06
N GLY A 427 15.76 -2.11 -8.88
CA GLY A 427 15.45 -2.12 -10.31
C GLY A 427 13.96 -2.10 -10.67
N ALA A 428 13.06 -1.91 -9.70
CA ALA A 428 11.63 -1.80 -9.96
C ALA A 428 11.30 -0.52 -10.74
N ASP A 429 10.24 -0.56 -11.54
CA ASP A 429 9.78 0.59 -12.32
C ASP A 429 8.51 1.20 -11.72
N LEU A 430 8.67 2.29 -10.97
CA LEU A 430 7.64 3.11 -10.37
C LEU A 430 7.39 4.40 -11.15
N SER A 431 7.68 4.44 -12.46
CA SER A 431 7.48 5.67 -13.25
C SER A 431 6.01 6.11 -13.21
N GLY A 432 5.77 7.38 -12.87
CA GLY A 432 4.43 7.95 -12.72
C GLY A 432 3.60 7.39 -11.56
N ALA A 433 4.19 6.62 -10.64
CA ALA A 433 3.49 6.09 -9.48
C ALA A 433 3.07 7.20 -8.50
N ASP A 434 1.94 7.00 -7.83
CA ASP A 434 1.46 7.84 -6.73
C ASP A 434 1.82 7.19 -5.38
N LEU A 435 2.90 7.66 -4.77
CA LEU A 435 3.34 7.32 -3.41
C LEU A 435 3.08 8.46 -2.42
N SER A 436 2.12 9.34 -2.73
CA SER A 436 1.78 10.49 -1.88
C SER A 436 1.06 10.07 -0.59
N GLY A 437 0.74 11.05 0.27
CA GLY A 437 -0.12 10.80 1.43
C GLY A 437 0.56 10.03 2.57
N GLY A 438 1.88 10.16 2.70
CA GLY A 438 2.62 9.63 3.85
C GLY A 438 2.97 8.14 3.74
N VAL A 439 3.20 7.63 2.53
CA VAL A 439 3.72 6.27 2.32
C VAL A 439 5.00 6.07 3.13
N SER A 440 5.08 4.96 3.86
CA SER A 440 6.27 4.60 4.63
C SER A 440 7.18 3.68 3.83
N LEU A 441 8.42 4.12 3.61
CA LEU A 441 9.49 3.43 2.87
C LEU A 441 10.76 3.36 3.74
N ILE A 442 10.60 3.27 5.06
CA ILE A 442 11.71 3.31 6.02
C ILE A 442 12.62 2.12 5.77
N GLU A 443 13.94 2.36 5.63
CA GLU A 443 14.94 1.33 5.34
C GLU A 443 14.66 0.51 4.05
N ALA A 444 13.79 1.00 3.15
CA ALA A 444 13.51 0.33 1.88
C ALA A 444 14.72 0.39 0.93
N ASN A 445 14.89 -0.64 0.10
CA ASN A 445 15.93 -0.70 -0.92
C ASN A 445 15.37 -0.36 -2.30
N LEU A 446 15.60 0.85 -2.76
CA LEU A 446 15.20 1.41 -4.07
C LEU A 446 16.39 1.50 -5.04
N THR A 447 17.47 0.75 -4.81
CA THR A 447 18.68 0.79 -5.64
C THR A 447 18.33 0.62 -7.13
N LYS A 448 18.79 1.56 -7.97
CA LYS A 448 18.57 1.53 -9.43
C LYS A 448 17.10 1.45 -9.88
N SER A 449 16.15 1.77 -9.01
CA SER A 449 14.74 1.85 -9.39
C SER A 449 14.48 3.02 -10.36
N PHE A 450 13.42 2.90 -11.15
CA PHE A 450 12.95 3.94 -12.06
C PHE A 450 11.76 4.62 -11.41
N MET A 451 11.83 5.92 -11.19
CA MET A 451 10.81 6.72 -10.50
C MET A 451 10.57 8.03 -11.26
N LYS A 452 10.66 8.00 -12.60
CA LYS A 452 10.47 9.21 -13.40
C LYS A 452 9.06 9.75 -13.18
N GLY A 453 8.93 11.00 -12.76
CA GLY A 453 7.63 11.66 -12.57
C GLY A 453 6.75 11.03 -11.48
N ALA A 454 7.32 10.23 -10.58
CA ALA A 454 6.58 9.68 -9.45
C ALA A 454 6.26 10.78 -8.43
N ASP A 455 5.11 10.68 -7.76
CA ASP A 455 4.72 11.55 -6.65
C ASP A 455 5.09 10.86 -5.32
N LEU A 456 6.07 11.40 -4.60
CA LEU A 456 6.50 10.96 -3.28
C LEU A 456 6.16 12.00 -2.20
N THR A 457 5.20 12.89 -2.46
CA THR A 457 4.90 14.01 -1.57
C THR A 457 4.56 13.53 -0.16
N GLY A 458 5.35 13.96 0.82
CA GLY A 458 5.20 13.61 2.23
C GLY A 458 5.58 12.16 2.58
N ALA A 459 6.11 11.39 1.63
CA ALA A 459 6.57 10.02 1.89
C ALA A 459 7.73 9.98 2.90
N ASN A 460 7.85 8.89 3.64
CA ASN A 460 8.90 8.68 4.62
C ASN A 460 9.95 7.68 4.11
N LEU A 461 11.07 8.19 3.62
CA LEU A 461 12.22 7.44 3.12
C LEU A 461 13.42 7.47 4.10
N LEU A 462 13.16 7.61 5.40
CA LEU A 462 14.21 7.58 6.43
C LEU A 462 15.11 6.34 6.24
N ARG A 463 16.41 6.58 6.07
CA ARG A 463 17.44 5.53 5.87
C ARG A 463 17.20 4.62 4.66
N ALA A 464 16.37 5.02 3.71
CA ALA A 464 16.16 4.26 2.47
C ALA A 464 17.42 4.30 1.59
N ASN A 465 17.62 3.26 0.79
CA ASN A 465 18.72 3.18 -0.16
C ASN A 465 18.22 3.45 -1.58
N LEU A 466 18.47 4.64 -2.11
CA LEU A 466 18.16 5.10 -3.45
C LEU A 466 19.40 5.17 -4.36
N THR A 467 20.47 4.41 -4.06
CA THR A 467 21.72 4.47 -4.82
C THR A 467 21.46 4.19 -6.31
N GLY A 468 21.84 5.13 -7.18
CA GLY A 468 21.64 5.03 -8.63
C GLY A 468 20.18 5.03 -9.10
N ALA A 469 19.22 5.40 -8.24
CA ALA A 469 17.81 5.52 -8.61
C ALA A 469 17.57 6.68 -9.60
N LYS A 470 16.53 6.56 -10.43
CA LYS A 470 16.18 7.56 -11.44
C LYS A 470 14.92 8.31 -11.04
N LEU A 471 15.07 9.45 -10.39
CA LEU A 471 14.04 10.33 -9.83
C LEU A 471 13.76 11.56 -10.72
N MET A 472 14.07 11.48 -12.02
CA MET A 472 13.90 12.62 -12.93
C MET A 472 12.46 13.13 -12.89
N GLU A 473 12.26 14.44 -12.74
CA GLU A 473 10.94 15.09 -12.69
C GLU A 473 9.99 14.56 -11.58
N ALA A 474 10.50 13.81 -10.59
CA ALA A 474 9.70 13.31 -9.47
C ALA A 474 9.34 14.43 -8.49
N ASP A 475 8.21 14.32 -7.80
CA ASP A 475 7.81 15.21 -6.71
C ASP A 475 8.22 14.58 -5.37
N LEU A 476 9.22 15.17 -4.71
CA LEU A 476 9.68 14.80 -3.38
C LEU A 476 9.33 15.88 -2.34
N GLY A 477 8.27 16.66 -2.59
CA GLY A 477 7.84 17.70 -1.68
C GLY A 477 7.53 17.16 -0.28
N LYS A 478 8.08 17.77 0.77
CA LYS A 478 7.88 17.35 2.19
C LYS A 478 8.31 15.92 2.51
N THR A 479 9.05 15.26 1.62
CA THR A 479 9.52 13.89 1.83
C THR A 479 10.59 13.85 2.92
N ASN A 480 10.57 12.84 3.80
CA ASN A 480 11.64 12.60 4.75
C ASN A 480 12.72 11.71 4.13
N LEU A 481 13.87 12.26 3.77
CA LEU A 481 15.04 11.58 3.22
C LEU A 481 16.22 11.57 4.21
N ALA A 482 15.97 11.81 5.51
CA ALA A 482 17.04 11.87 6.49
C ALA A 482 17.83 10.55 6.52
N ASN A 483 19.16 10.66 6.50
CA ASN A 483 20.10 9.53 6.46
C ASN A 483 19.90 8.57 5.27
N ALA A 484 19.21 8.99 4.20
CA ALA A 484 19.02 8.17 3.01
C ALA A 484 20.31 8.13 2.15
N PHE A 485 20.47 7.05 1.38
CA PHE A 485 21.60 6.87 0.46
C PHE A 485 21.16 7.18 -0.97
N LEU A 486 21.52 8.35 -1.48
CA LEU A 486 21.24 8.83 -2.84
C LEU A 486 22.49 8.90 -3.74
N SER A 487 23.58 8.25 -3.33
CA SER A 487 24.80 8.13 -4.14
C SER A 487 24.48 7.80 -5.61
N TYR A 488 24.95 8.62 -6.55
CA TYR A 488 24.74 8.50 -8.00
C TYR A 488 23.27 8.50 -8.48
N ALA A 489 22.32 8.92 -7.65
CA ALA A 489 20.93 9.08 -8.07
C ALA A 489 20.77 10.22 -9.09
N ASP A 490 19.80 10.09 -9.98
CA ASP A 490 19.44 11.12 -10.95
C ASP A 490 18.16 11.83 -10.51
N LEU A 491 18.30 13.03 -9.95
CA LEU A 491 17.23 13.90 -9.49
C LEU A 491 16.99 15.07 -10.46
N THR A 492 17.37 14.94 -11.75
CA THR A 492 17.22 16.03 -12.72
C THR A 492 15.78 16.54 -12.77
N GLY A 493 15.58 17.82 -12.49
CA GLY A 493 14.27 18.47 -12.49
C GLY A 493 13.27 17.98 -11.44
N ALA A 494 13.73 17.23 -10.43
CA ALA A 494 12.87 16.82 -9.32
C ALA A 494 12.46 18.03 -8.46
N ASP A 495 11.24 18.00 -7.92
CA ASP A 495 10.78 18.94 -6.89
C ASP A 495 11.19 18.38 -5.52
N LEU A 496 11.86 19.19 -4.72
CA LEU A 496 12.32 18.80 -3.38
C LEU A 496 11.74 19.74 -2.32
N LEU A 497 10.70 20.51 -2.62
CA LEU A 497 10.21 21.56 -1.74
C LEU A 497 9.85 21.04 -0.34
N PHE A 498 10.55 21.54 0.68
CA PHE A 498 10.42 21.11 2.09
C PHE A 498 10.82 19.66 2.40
N ALA A 499 11.55 18.97 1.51
CA ALA A 499 12.14 17.68 1.82
C ALA A 499 13.20 17.80 2.93
N ASP A 500 13.26 16.80 3.82
CA ASP A 500 14.29 16.69 4.86
C ASP A 500 15.43 15.80 4.36
N LEU A 501 16.61 16.39 4.10
CA LEU A 501 17.80 15.69 3.60
C LEU A 501 18.92 15.60 4.65
N ASN A 502 18.60 15.74 5.93
CA ASN A 502 19.60 15.71 6.99
C ASN A 502 20.45 14.43 6.96
N ASN A 503 21.77 14.60 6.88
CA ASN A 503 22.76 13.51 6.75
C ASN A 503 22.55 12.56 5.56
N ALA A 504 21.85 12.99 4.51
CA ALA A 504 21.73 12.19 3.29
C ALA A 504 23.08 12.11 2.55
N ASP A 505 23.36 10.94 1.96
CA ASP A 505 24.51 10.74 1.07
C ASP A 505 24.09 11.04 -0.38
N LEU A 506 24.51 12.18 -0.92
CA LEU A 506 24.21 12.66 -2.27
C LEU A 506 25.44 12.58 -3.19
N LYS A 507 26.44 11.77 -2.84
CA LYS A 507 27.71 11.70 -3.56
C LYS A 507 27.51 11.34 -5.03
N GLY A 508 28.02 12.20 -5.91
CA GLY A 508 27.89 12.01 -7.37
C GLY A 508 26.46 12.00 -7.89
N ALA A 509 25.46 12.42 -7.10
CA ALA A 509 24.09 12.58 -7.57
C ALA A 509 23.98 13.73 -8.59
N ASN A 510 23.04 13.59 -9.51
CA ASN A 510 22.70 14.63 -10.48
C ASN A 510 21.47 15.40 -10.00
N LEU A 511 21.67 16.64 -9.59
CA LEU A 511 20.64 17.56 -9.10
C LEU A 511 20.43 18.73 -10.07
N THR A 512 20.73 18.54 -11.36
CA THR A 512 20.59 19.60 -12.35
C THR A 512 19.13 20.07 -12.45
N GLY A 513 18.92 21.39 -12.37
CA GLY A 513 17.60 21.99 -12.55
C GLY A 513 16.58 21.68 -11.45
N ILE A 514 17.03 21.27 -10.25
CA ILE A 514 16.13 21.16 -9.09
C ILE A 514 15.59 22.54 -8.71
N ASN A 515 14.33 22.56 -8.27
CA ASN A 515 13.70 23.76 -7.71
C ASN A 515 13.61 23.60 -6.19
N LEU A 516 14.33 24.44 -5.44
CA LEU A 516 14.29 24.45 -3.97
C LEU A 516 13.58 25.68 -3.39
N THR A 517 13.11 26.62 -4.23
CA THR A 517 12.61 27.90 -3.72
C THR A 517 11.08 27.95 -3.65
N SER A 518 10.59 28.26 -2.46
CA SER A 518 9.17 28.55 -2.17
C SER A 518 8.72 29.93 -2.67
N GLN A 519 9.58 30.68 -3.36
CA GLN A 519 9.48 32.14 -3.42
C GLN A 519 8.65 32.70 -4.60
N GLY A 520 8.34 31.92 -5.64
CA GLY A 520 7.67 32.45 -6.83
C GLY A 520 6.20 32.89 -6.64
N GLN A 521 5.40 32.16 -5.84
CA GLN A 521 3.93 32.41 -5.77
C GLN A 521 3.43 32.93 -4.42
N ILE A 522 4.10 32.58 -3.32
CA ILE A 522 3.64 32.93 -1.97
C ILE A 522 3.98 34.39 -1.60
N LEU A 523 5.13 34.91 -2.07
CA LEU A 523 5.59 36.27 -1.77
C LEU A 523 4.69 37.37 -2.36
N SER A 524 3.99 37.11 -3.47
CA SER A 524 3.04 38.08 -4.05
C SER A 524 1.79 38.27 -3.19
N ARG A 525 1.45 37.28 -2.34
CA ARG A 525 0.27 37.31 -1.47
C ARG A 525 0.60 37.68 -0.02
N LEU A 526 1.79 37.33 0.49
CA LEU A 526 2.17 37.60 1.88
C LEU A 526 2.90 38.94 2.08
N LYS A 527 3.60 39.50 1.08
CA LYS A 527 4.17 40.87 1.20
C LYS A 527 3.10 41.95 1.42
N THR A 528 1.84 41.66 1.08
CA THR A 528 0.72 42.58 1.29
C THR A 528 0.03 42.43 2.64
N THR A 529 0.32 41.41 3.46
CA THR A 529 -0.50 41.08 4.63
C THR A 529 0.27 40.56 5.85
N LEU A 530 1.20 41.35 6.39
CA LEU A 530 1.88 41.20 7.70
C LEU A 530 3.26 40.51 7.72
N PHE A 531 4.17 41.22 8.40
CA PHE A 531 5.48 40.84 8.97
C PHE A 531 6.70 40.85 8.03
N ASP A 532 7.63 41.77 8.31
CA ASP A 532 8.97 41.88 7.72
C ASP A 532 10.00 40.88 8.31
N ASP A 533 9.61 40.02 9.26
CA ASP A 533 10.52 39.15 10.04
C ASP A 533 10.17 37.65 9.93
N ILE A 534 9.60 37.19 8.80
CA ILE A 534 9.53 35.75 8.54
C ILE A 534 10.92 35.31 8.06
N SER A 535 11.71 34.70 8.95
CA SER A 535 12.81 33.81 8.58
C SER A 535 12.21 32.67 7.77
N VAL A 536 12.15 32.86 6.45
CA VAL A 536 11.61 31.90 5.49
C VAL A 536 12.34 30.58 5.69
N ILE A 537 11.57 29.50 5.92
CA ILE A 537 12.05 28.11 6.07
C ILE A 537 13.09 27.87 4.98
N ARG A 538 14.35 27.75 5.41
CA ARG A 538 15.49 27.49 4.54
C ARG A 538 15.52 26.00 4.27
N PHE A 539 15.85 25.62 3.04
CA PHE A 539 16.09 24.23 2.72
C PHE A 539 17.33 23.74 3.51
N ASP A 540 17.21 22.63 4.22
CA ASP A 540 18.24 22.13 5.15
C ASP A 540 19.09 21.04 4.49
N LEU A 541 20.32 21.39 4.12
CA LEU A 541 21.36 20.50 3.60
C LEU A 541 22.57 20.45 4.54
N ARG A 542 22.37 20.70 5.84
CA ARG A 542 23.44 20.67 6.83
C ARG A 542 24.07 19.29 6.89
N ASN A 543 25.40 19.26 6.94
CA ASN A 543 26.19 18.03 7.06
C ASN A 543 26.02 17.03 5.90
N ALA A 544 25.34 17.38 4.81
CA ALA A 544 25.15 16.48 3.68
C ALA A 544 26.47 16.22 2.93
N ASP A 545 26.68 14.99 2.43
CA ASP A 545 27.78 14.67 1.52
C ASP A 545 27.32 14.88 0.08
N LEU A 546 27.68 16.03 -0.50
CA LEU A 546 27.44 16.40 -1.90
C LEU A 546 28.73 16.28 -2.74
N SER A 547 29.70 15.50 -2.28
CA SER A 547 31.00 15.43 -2.95
C SER A 547 30.86 14.92 -4.39
N GLY A 548 31.37 15.72 -5.33
CA GLY A 548 31.26 15.45 -6.78
C GLY A 548 29.85 15.49 -7.35
N ALA A 549 28.84 15.95 -6.61
CA ALA A 549 27.48 16.11 -7.13
C ALA A 549 27.42 17.21 -8.21
N THR A 550 26.40 17.16 -9.07
CA THR A 550 26.13 18.21 -10.07
C THR A 550 24.90 19.02 -9.65
N LEU A 551 25.10 20.29 -9.34
CA LEU A 551 24.11 21.30 -8.94
C LEU A 551 24.07 22.47 -9.94
N ALA A 552 24.55 22.26 -11.17
CA ALA A 552 24.60 23.32 -12.17
C ALA A 552 23.19 23.87 -12.47
N TYR A 553 23.08 25.19 -12.56
CA TYR A 553 21.83 25.93 -12.79
C TYR A 553 20.74 25.74 -11.72
N ALA A 554 21.07 25.13 -10.58
CA ALA A 554 20.09 24.93 -9.50
C ALA A 554 19.72 26.26 -8.83
N ASP A 555 18.46 26.40 -8.40
CA ASP A 555 18.03 27.51 -7.55
C ASP A 555 18.21 27.14 -6.08
N LEU A 556 19.27 27.67 -5.46
CA LEU A 556 19.75 27.35 -4.11
C LEU A 556 19.70 28.60 -3.19
N HIS A 557 18.80 29.55 -3.47
CA HIS A 557 18.69 30.78 -2.68
C HIS A 557 18.35 30.48 -1.21
N GLY A 558 19.15 31.01 -0.29
CA GLY A 558 18.89 30.93 1.14
C GLY A 558 19.01 29.53 1.75
N VAL A 559 19.52 28.54 1.01
CA VAL A 559 19.71 27.16 1.51
C VAL A 559 20.78 27.13 2.62
N ASP A 560 20.58 26.28 3.63
CA ASP A 560 21.58 26.02 4.68
C ASP A 560 22.45 24.82 4.30
N PHE A 561 23.66 25.10 3.83
CA PHE A 561 24.74 24.15 3.53
C PHE A 561 25.78 24.07 4.66
N SER A 562 25.47 24.55 5.87
CA SER A 562 26.50 24.62 6.90
C SER A 562 27.07 23.23 7.22
N ASN A 563 28.40 23.14 7.24
CA ASN A 563 29.18 21.91 7.39
C ASN A 563 28.94 20.82 6.32
N ALA A 564 28.34 21.15 5.18
CA ALA A 564 28.19 20.20 4.07
C ALA A 564 29.53 19.94 3.36
N ASP A 565 29.72 18.73 2.80
CA ASP A 565 30.83 18.42 1.90
C ASP A 565 30.41 18.69 0.46
N LEU A 566 30.81 19.85 -0.07
CA LEU A 566 30.60 20.28 -1.46
C LEU A 566 31.86 20.06 -2.32
N SER A 567 32.81 19.24 -1.87
CA SER A 567 34.09 19.10 -2.57
C SER A 567 33.91 18.51 -3.96
N ARG A 568 34.58 19.09 -4.97
CA ARG A 568 34.47 18.74 -6.39
C ARG A 568 33.06 18.87 -6.98
N CYS A 569 32.13 19.50 -6.27
CA CYS A 569 30.77 19.72 -6.76
C CYS A 569 30.77 20.70 -7.94
N ASP A 570 29.85 20.50 -8.88
CA ASP A 570 29.61 21.42 -10.01
C ASP A 570 28.42 22.34 -9.69
N LEU A 571 28.71 23.57 -9.28
CA LEU A 571 27.75 24.64 -8.94
C LEU A 571 27.71 25.72 -10.05
N THR A 572 28.11 25.38 -11.28
CA THR A 572 28.15 26.33 -12.41
C THR A 572 26.78 27.00 -12.61
N GLU A 573 26.75 28.34 -12.66
CA GLU A 573 25.54 29.16 -12.88
C GLU A 573 24.41 28.91 -11.86
N ALA A 574 24.72 28.34 -10.68
CA ALA A 574 23.73 28.13 -9.62
C ALA A 574 23.42 29.43 -8.86
N ASN A 575 22.18 29.59 -8.40
CA ASN A 575 21.78 30.70 -7.54
C ASN A 575 22.00 30.35 -6.07
N LEU A 576 23.10 30.77 -5.48
CA LEU A 576 23.44 30.58 -4.06
C LEU A 576 23.19 31.84 -3.22
N SER A 577 22.43 32.82 -3.73
CA SER A 577 22.24 34.09 -3.04
C SER A 577 21.63 33.88 -1.66
N GLY A 578 22.19 34.51 -0.62
CA GLY A 578 21.74 34.37 0.76
C GLY A 578 21.96 32.99 1.42
N ALA A 579 22.59 32.03 0.73
CA ALA A 579 22.85 30.70 1.28
C ALA A 579 23.83 30.73 2.47
N ASP A 580 23.66 29.82 3.42
CA ASP A 580 24.59 29.62 4.53
C ASP A 580 25.55 28.47 4.22
N LEU A 581 26.80 28.79 3.96
CA LEU A 581 27.87 27.86 3.60
C LEU A 581 28.94 27.79 4.69
N ARG A 582 28.61 28.17 5.93
CA ARG A 582 29.58 28.18 7.03
C ARG A 582 30.18 26.80 7.25
N TRP A 583 31.50 26.73 7.41
CA TRP A 583 32.25 25.48 7.61
C TRP A 583 32.11 24.44 6.48
N ALA A 584 31.48 24.79 5.35
CA ALA A 584 31.34 23.88 4.23
C ALA A 584 32.70 23.59 3.58
N ASN A 585 32.88 22.38 3.07
CA ASN A 585 34.06 22.01 2.29
C ASN A 585 33.78 22.26 0.80
N LEU A 586 34.34 23.32 0.23
CA LEU A 586 34.23 23.66 -1.19
C LEU A 586 35.51 23.31 -1.98
N THR A 587 36.35 22.42 -1.44
CA THR A 587 37.62 22.04 -2.08
C THR A 587 37.38 21.53 -3.50
N ASP A 588 38.07 22.09 -4.50
CA ASP A 588 37.93 21.75 -5.93
C ASP A 588 36.52 21.95 -6.53
N ALA A 589 35.60 22.64 -5.84
CA ALA A 589 34.25 22.92 -6.36
C ALA A 589 34.31 23.91 -7.54
N LYS A 590 33.40 23.76 -8.50
CA LYS A 590 33.26 24.69 -9.64
C LYS A 590 32.08 25.62 -9.38
N LEU A 591 32.33 26.92 -9.22
CA LEU A 591 31.29 27.94 -9.01
C LEU A 591 31.22 28.93 -10.18
N HIS A 592 31.65 28.53 -11.38
CA HIS A 592 31.70 29.44 -12.54
C HIS A 592 30.33 30.10 -12.78
N GLY A 593 30.26 31.43 -12.74
CA GLY A 593 29.03 32.19 -12.97
C GLY A 593 27.95 32.07 -11.87
N ALA A 594 28.22 31.42 -10.74
CA ALA A 594 27.25 31.29 -9.65
C ALA A 594 26.94 32.64 -8.97
N ASP A 595 25.69 32.85 -8.56
CA ASP A 595 25.30 34.03 -7.77
C ASP A 595 25.45 33.74 -6.27
N LEU A 596 26.45 34.35 -5.62
CA LEU A 596 26.66 34.24 -4.17
C LEU A 596 26.22 35.49 -3.40
N SER A 597 25.42 36.38 -3.99
CA SER A 597 25.03 37.65 -3.37
C SER A 597 24.41 37.42 -1.97
N GLY A 598 25.06 37.93 -0.92
CA GLY A 598 24.58 37.79 0.47
C GLY A 598 24.83 36.42 1.11
N ALA A 599 25.53 35.51 0.45
CA ALA A 599 25.88 34.21 1.00
C ALA A 599 26.92 34.32 2.14
N ASN A 600 26.92 33.32 3.03
CA ASN A 600 27.81 33.25 4.19
C ASN A 600 28.78 32.07 4.08
N LEU A 601 30.02 32.35 3.68
CA LEU A 601 31.15 31.42 3.55
C LEU A 601 32.06 31.41 4.79
N ASN A 602 31.65 31.94 5.95
CA ASN A 602 32.54 32.03 7.10
C ASN A 602 33.10 30.64 7.49
N ASP A 603 34.41 30.57 7.74
CA ASP A 603 35.16 29.34 8.05
C ASP A 603 35.10 28.19 7.01
N ALA A 604 34.53 28.42 5.82
CA ALA A 604 34.48 27.44 4.74
C ALA A 604 35.89 27.13 4.19
N ASP A 605 36.10 25.90 3.69
CA ASP A 605 37.35 25.53 3.01
C ASP A 605 37.24 25.73 1.49
N LEU A 606 37.95 26.71 0.95
CA LEU A 606 37.85 27.15 -0.45
C LEU A 606 39.00 26.64 -1.32
N ASN A 607 39.76 25.64 -0.86
CA ASN A 607 40.98 25.18 -1.51
C ASN A 607 40.75 24.76 -2.97
N ARG A 608 41.36 25.49 -3.93
CA ARG A 608 41.24 25.27 -5.38
C ARG A 608 39.81 25.38 -5.94
N ALA A 609 38.88 25.96 -5.19
CA ALA A 609 37.55 26.29 -5.69
C ALA A 609 37.66 27.30 -6.85
N ASP A 610 36.80 27.17 -7.86
CA ASP A 610 36.78 28.02 -9.05
C ASP A 610 35.66 29.05 -8.98
N PHE A 611 36.01 30.31 -8.73
CA PHE A 611 35.08 31.44 -8.64
C PHE A 611 35.03 32.29 -9.91
N THR A 612 35.47 31.77 -11.06
CA THR A 612 35.50 32.53 -12.32
C THR A 612 34.12 33.12 -12.65
N GLY A 613 34.01 34.45 -12.70
CA GLY A 613 32.76 35.14 -13.02
C GLY A 613 31.78 35.32 -11.86
N VAL A 614 32.18 35.00 -10.62
CA VAL A 614 31.39 35.23 -9.40
C VAL A 614 31.65 36.62 -8.81
N ASP A 615 30.60 37.34 -8.42
CA ASP A 615 30.72 38.57 -7.63
C ASP A 615 30.83 38.26 -6.12
N LEU A 616 32.03 38.45 -5.56
CA LEU A 616 32.29 38.22 -4.13
C LEU A 616 32.06 39.47 -3.25
N THR A 617 31.67 40.62 -3.80
CA THR A 617 31.60 41.89 -3.05
C THR A 617 30.57 41.90 -1.92
N LYS A 618 29.55 41.02 -1.98
CA LYS A 618 28.45 40.91 -1.01
C LYS A 618 28.47 39.61 -0.20
N VAL A 619 29.56 38.87 -0.25
CA VAL A 619 29.73 37.59 0.46
C VAL A 619 30.39 37.85 1.81
N ARG A 620 29.90 37.19 2.87
CA ARG A 620 30.62 37.11 4.16
C ARG A 620 31.57 35.92 4.11
N ALA A 621 32.87 36.13 4.33
CA ALA A 621 33.88 35.06 4.25
C ALA A 621 34.91 35.15 5.38
N ASP A 622 34.51 35.64 6.54
CA ASP A 622 35.38 35.76 7.72
C ASP A 622 35.84 34.37 8.17
N GLY A 623 37.16 34.20 8.35
CA GLY A 623 37.75 32.91 8.74
C GLY A 623 37.80 31.85 7.62
N ALA A 624 37.35 32.16 6.41
CA ALA A 624 37.42 31.23 5.27
C ALA A 624 38.88 30.79 5.01
N LYS A 625 39.06 29.48 4.81
CA LYS A 625 40.38 28.84 4.66
C LYS A 625 40.74 28.73 3.18
N ASN A 626 42.04 28.82 2.89
CA ASN A 626 42.61 28.61 1.56
C ASN A 626 42.04 29.52 0.46
N LEU A 627 41.53 30.71 0.82
CA LEU A 627 41.02 31.70 -0.13
C LEU A 627 42.08 32.13 -1.15
N ASP A 628 43.35 32.18 -0.73
CA ASP A 628 44.53 32.44 -1.57
C ASP A 628 44.79 31.38 -2.64
N LYS A 629 44.24 30.18 -2.47
CA LYS A 629 44.37 29.04 -3.40
C LYS A 629 43.16 28.86 -4.30
N ALA A 630 42.09 29.63 -4.08
CA ALA A 630 40.96 29.66 -4.99
C ALA A 630 41.36 30.29 -6.33
N LYS A 631 40.77 29.82 -7.42
CA LYS A 631 41.09 30.29 -8.77
C LYS A 631 40.35 31.59 -9.07
N ASN A 632 41.03 32.50 -9.75
CA ASN A 632 40.44 33.72 -10.35
C ASN A 632 39.73 34.64 -9.36
N ILE A 633 40.22 34.70 -8.13
CA ILE A 633 39.96 35.81 -7.22
C ILE A 633 41.05 36.85 -7.51
N ASP A 634 40.68 38.00 -8.08
CA ASP A 634 41.64 39.07 -8.33
C ASP A 634 42.30 39.49 -7.01
N ALA A 635 43.55 39.12 -6.86
CA ALA A 635 44.38 39.53 -5.75
C ALA A 635 44.72 41.02 -5.88
N SER A 636 43.78 41.90 -5.48
CA SER A 636 43.94 43.24 -4.86
C SER A 636 42.82 44.22 -5.28
N PRO A 637 42.17 44.99 -4.37
CA PRO A 637 42.50 45.23 -2.96
C PRO A 637 41.46 44.60 -2.01
N ALA A 638 41.43 43.28 -1.88
CA ALA A 638 40.79 42.61 -0.74
C ALA A 638 41.55 42.84 0.59
N ALA A 639 42.77 43.37 0.51
CA ALA A 639 43.60 43.71 1.67
C ALA A 639 43.14 44.95 2.46
N ALA A 640 42.07 45.63 2.05
CA ALA A 640 41.57 46.84 2.72
C ALA A 640 40.23 46.67 3.47
N LEU A 641 39.59 45.50 3.43
CA LEU A 641 38.26 45.29 4.03
C LEU A 641 38.25 44.53 5.36
N PHE A 642 39.40 44.04 5.83
CA PHE A 642 39.47 43.22 7.04
C PHE A 642 40.61 43.69 7.96
N PRO A 643 40.34 44.43 9.04
CA PRO A 643 41.35 44.68 10.06
C PRO A 643 41.64 43.38 10.83
N PRO A 644 42.92 43.06 11.15
CA PRO A 644 43.22 41.88 11.93
C PRO A 644 42.81 42.10 13.40
N ALA A 645 41.93 41.26 13.92
CA ALA A 645 41.70 41.17 15.36
C ALA A 645 42.90 40.46 16.03
N ALA A 646 43.32 41.01 17.16
CA ALA A 646 44.56 40.70 17.87
C ALA A 646 44.69 39.22 18.29
N ALA A 647 45.87 38.66 18.08
CA ALA A 647 46.28 37.33 18.56
C ALA A 647 46.81 37.37 20.01
N PRO A 648 46.54 36.33 20.84
CA PRO A 648 47.38 35.97 21.99
C PRO A 648 48.26 34.72 21.66
N PRO A 649 49.25 34.37 22.50
CA PRO A 649 50.61 34.12 22.04
C PRO A 649 50.91 32.67 21.61
N VAL A 650 51.86 32.59 20.69
CA VAL A 650 52.52 31.37 20.19
C VAL A 650 53.35 30.71 21.29
N ALA A 651 53.07 29.44 21.58
CA ALA A 651 54.01 28.54 22.25
C ALA A 651 54.77 27.70 21.20
N GLN A 652 56.09 27.65 21.37
CA GLN A 652 57.11 27.17 20.45
C GLN A 652 56.91 25.71 19.98
N GLN A 653 56.93 25.50 18.66
CA GLN A 653 57.15 24.17 18.07
C GLN A 653 58.65 23.83 18.09
N SER A 654 59.01 22.78 18.80
CA SER A 654 60.28 22.07 18.64
C SER A 654 60.14 20.91 17.64
N ARG A 655 61.25 20.64 16.96
CA ARG A 655 61.45 19.79 15.78
C ARG A 655 61.03 18.32 15.91
N ALA A 656 60.49 17.82 14.79
CA ALA A 656 60.79 16.57 14.06
C ALA A 656 60.94 15.24 14.83
N GLY A 657 60.04 14.30 14.49
CA GLY A 657 60.26 12.85 14.65
C GLY A 657 59.30 12.04 13.78
N LYS A 658 59.82 11.37 12.75
CA LYS A 658 59.15 10.28 12.02
C LYS A 658 58.90 9.10 12.97
N VAL A 659 57.78 8.37 12.80
CA VAL A 659 57.55 6.90 12.96
C VAL A 659 56.02 6.70 12.86
N SER A 660 55.51 6.11 11.77
CA SER A 660 55.15 4.69 11.59
C SER A 660 53.79 4.27 12.16
N ALA A 661 53.17 3.33 11.46
CA ALA A 661 51.76 2.95 11.53
C ALA A 661 51.42 1.97 12.67
N ARG A 662 50.10 1.93 12.94
CA ARG A 662 49.30 0.97 13.74
C ARG A 662 49.12 1.28 15.22
N GLY A 663 47.84 1.46 15.57
CA GLY A 663 47.34 1.49 16.95
C GLY A 663 45.96 2.12 17.00
N SER A 664 44.91 1.36 16.68
CA SER A 664 43.52 1.78 16.87
C SER A 664 43.21 1.92 18.37
N VAL A 665 43.36 3.13 18.87
CA VAL A 665 42.82 3.57 20.17
C VAL A 665 41.59 4.41 19.85
N LYS A 666 40.40 3.97 20.30
CA LYS A 666 39.20 4.82 20.33
C LYS A 666 39.44 5.94 21.33
N MET A 667 40.01 7.06 20.88
CA MET A 667 39.87 8.34 21.60
C MET A 667 38.41 8.76 21.49
N ALA A 668 37.76 9.01 22.62
CA ALA A 668 36.48 9.73 22.64
C ALA A 668 36.71 11.08 21.95
N ALA A 669 36.01 11.33 20.85
CA ALA A 669 36.14 12.58 20.11
C ALA A 669 35.85 13.75 21.06
N GLU A 670 36.77 14.71 21.11
CA GLU A 670 36.62 15.92 21.89
C GLU A 670 35.40 16.70 21.37
N VAL A 671 34.42 16.95 22.26
CA VAL A 671 33.22 17.71 21.91
C VAL A 671 33.61 19.15 21.64
N LYS A 672 33.38 19.62 20.41
CA LYS A 672 33.55 21.03 20.03
C LYS A 672 32.17 21.68 19.94
N ILE A 673 31.96 22.78 20.67
CA ILE A 673 30.74 23.60 20.64
C ILE A 673 31.08 24.88 19.90
N TRP A 674 30.24 25.30 18.94
CA TRP A 674 30.49 26.53 18.16
C TRP A 674 29.24 27.34 17.85
N GLY A 675 28.06 26.90 18.30
CA GLY A 675 26.84 27.69 18.19
C GLY A 675 25.94 27.48 19.39
N LEU A 676 25.51 28.58 19.99
CA LEU A 676 24.36 28.64 20.89
C LEU A 676 23.43 29.69 20.30
N GLU A 677 22.24 29.26 19.92
CA GLU A 677 21.23 30.17 19.38
C GLU A 677 20.04 30.25 20.32
N VAL A 678 19.66 31.47 20.67
CA VAL A 678 18.47 31.75 21.47
C VAL A 678 17.37 32.20 20.53
N GLU A 679 16.46 31.28 20.21
CA GLU A 679 15.35 31.52 19.29
C GLU A 679 14.30 32.44 19.91
N LYS A 680 14.01 32.27 21.21
CA LYS A 680 12.93 33.01 21.84
C LYS A 680 13.09 33.19 23.34
N ILE A 681 12.55 34.29 23.85
CA ILE A 681 12.53 34.64 25.27
C ILE A 681 11.18 35.25 25.59
N GLY A 682 10.58 34.87 26.72
CA GLY A 682 9.36 35.51 27.17
C GLY A 682 8.75 34.88 28.42
N VAL A 683 7.57 35.39 28.78
CA VAL A 683 6.73 34.76 29.81
C VAL A 683 6.16 33.47 29.24
N VAL A 684 6.28 32.39 29.99
CA VAL A 684 5.67 31.10 29.64
C VAL A 684 4.15 31.24 29.77
N SER A 685 3.43 30.95 28.69
CA SER A 685 1.98 31.12 28.66
C SER A 685 1.29 30.17 29.64
N THR A 686 0.09 30.55 30.10
CA THR A 686 -0.63 29.88 31.20
C THR A 686 -0.87 28.39 30.96
N GLY A 687 -1.04 27.97 29.70
CA GLY A 687 -1.20 26.56 29.33
C GLY A 687 0.04 25.68 29.54
N PHE A 688 1.21 26.28 29.73
CA PHE A 688 2.48 25.57 29.94
C PHE A 688 3.12 25.87 31.31
N ALA A 689 2.57 26.83 32.06
CA ALA A 689 3.18 27.31 33.31
C ALA A 689 3.32 26.22 34.39
N GLU A 690 2.42 25.23 34.42
CA GLU A 690 2.43 24.11 35.38
C GLU A 690 3.37 22.96 34.99
N GLN A 691 3.97 22.98 33.80
CA GLN A 691 4.87 21.93 33.34
C GLN A 691 6.30 22.11 33.90
N ASP A 692 6.89 21.01 34.35
CA ASP A 692 8.27 20.99 34.89
C ASP A 692 9.33 20.89 33.79
N ASN A 693 9.06 20.17 32.69
CA ASN A 693 9.98 20.00 31.57
C ASN A 693 9.35 20.46 30.24
N LEU A 694 9.52 21.75 29.95
CA LEU A 694 9.01 22.39 28.74
C LEU A 694 9.69 21.88 27.44
N SER A 695 10.94 21.41 27.52
CA SER A 695 11.67 20.88 26.37
C SER A 695 11.01 19.63 25.77
N SER A 696 10.32 18.83 26.59
CA SER A 696 9.64 17.60 26.15
C SER A 696 8.57 17.84 25.08
N GLN A 697 8.00 19.06 25.03
CA GLN A 697 6.94 19.41 24.09
C GLN A 697 7.45 19.54 22.64
N PHE A 698 8.76 19.67 22.45
CA PHE A 698 9.38 19.81 21.13
C PHE A 698 9.84 18.46 20.55
N ALA A 699 9.75 17.37 21.31
CA ALA A 699 10.22 16.06 20.86
C ALA A 699 9.38 15.53 19.69
N GLY A 700 10.04 15.21 18.57
CA GLY A 700 9.39 14.62 17.39
C GLY A 700 8.58 15.59 16.54
N LEU A 701 8.60 16.90 16.86
CA LEU A 701 7.96 17.92 16.04
C LEU A 701 8.83 18.27 14.82
N SER A 702 8.19 18.54 13.69
CA SER A 702 8.84 19.20 12.55
C SER A 702 9.31 20.61 12.94
N GLU A 703 10.17 21.22 12.13
CA GLU A 703 10.64 22.58 12.38
C GLU A 703 9.48 23.59 12.43
N VAL A 704 8.52 23.48 11.51
CA VAL A 704 7.35 24.38 11.46
C VAL A 704 6.49 24.24 12.72
N GLU A 705 6.24 23.01 13.16
CA GLU A 705 5.48 22.73 14.39
C GLU A 705 6.22 23.24 15.63
N SER A 706 7.54 23.06 15.67
CA SER A 706 8.40 23.57 16.74
C SER A 706 8.35 25.10 16.82
N THR A 707 8.47 25.80 15.68
CA THR A 707 8.37 27.26 15.63
C THR A 707 6.98 27.73 16.09
N LEU A 708 5.90 27.14 15.58
CA LEU A 708 4.53 27.48 15.99
C LEU A 708 4.30 27.22 17.49
N LEU A 709 4.83 26.13 18.02
CA LEU A 709 4.77 25.82 19.45
C LEU A 709 5.55 26.86 20.27
N GLY A 710 6.76 27.24 19.85
CA GLY A 710 7.53 28.33 20.46
C GLY A 710 6.76 29.64 20.47
N HIS A 711 5.95 29.92 19.43
CA HIS A 711 5.05 31.07 19.40
C HIS A 711 3.90 31.02 20.39
N ARG A 712 3.36 29.84 20.66
CA ARG A 712 2.29 29.65 21.65
C ARG A 712 2.81 29.57 23.08
N MET A 713 4.01 29.04 23.26
CA MET A 713 4.63 28.80 24.56
C MET A 713 5.15 30.09 25.20
N PHE A 714 5.72 30.99 24.39
CA PHE A 714 6.25 32.27 24.88
C PHE A 714 5.41 33.46 24.41
N ILE A 715 4.90 34.22 25.37
CA ILE A 715 4.29 35.52 25.10
C ILE A 715 5.42 36.50 24.79
N ALA A 716 5.62 36.80 23.51
CA ALA A 716 6.62 37.74 23.03
C ALA A 716 6.21 39.17 23.40
N ASN A 717 7.15 39.96 23.94
CA ASN A 717 6.96 41.39 24.16
C ASN A 717 8.26 42.13 23.83
N ASP A 718 8.22 42.96 22.79
CA ASP A 718 9.35 43.82 22.39
C ASP A 718 9.71 44.86 23.46
N PHE A 719 8.85 45.01 24.48
CA PHE A 719 8.97 46.00 25.54
C PHE A 719 9.71 45.50 26.79
N GLY A 720 9.92 44.19 26.95
CA GLY A 720 10.50 43.54 28.13
C GLY A 720 9.53 42.59 28.86
N ILE A 721 10.03 41.82 29.83
CA ILE A 721 9.27 40.83 30.61
C ILE A 721 8.66 41.49 31.85
N PRO A 722 7.35 41.39 32.11
CA PRO A 722 6.77 41.85 33.36
C PRO A 722 7.30 40.98 34.51
N GLY A 723 7.96 41.58 35.50
CA GLY A 723 8.34 40.87 36.72
C GLY A 723 7.14 40.80 37.65
N ARG A 724 6.37 39.71 37.60
CA ARG A 724 5.33 39.42 38.60
C ARG A 724 5.70 38.20 39.41
N GLN A 725 5.37 38.24 40.70
CA GLN A 725 5.59 37.12 41.61
C GLN A 725 4.93 35.84 41.07
N GLY A 726 5.70 34.75 41.03
CA GLY A 726 5.21 33.44 40.60
C GLY A 726 5.06 33.26 39.08
N GLU A 727 5.35 34.28 38.26
CA GLU A 727 5.39 34.11 36.80
C GLU A 727 6.65 33.35 36.38
N LYS A 728 6.48 32.38 35.46
CA LYS A 728 7.56 31.59 34.88
C LYS A 728 8.05 32.26 33.61
N CYS A 729 9.32 32.65 33.57
CA CYS A 729 10.02 33.13 32.39
C CYS A 729 10.80 31.97 31.76
N GLY A 730 10.96 31.95 30.45
CA GLY A 730 11.85 30.98 29.81
C GLY A 730 12.58 31.50 28.56
N VAL A 731 13.61 30.75 28.20
CA VAL A 731 14.48 30.95 27.05
C VAL A 731 14.47 29.66 26.24
N LEU A 732 14.02 29.75 24.98
CA LEU A 732 14.11 28.69 23.98
C LEU A 732 15.44 28.83 23.24
N PHE A 733 16.23 27.76 23.21
CA PHE A 733 17.54 27.76 22.62
C PHE A 733 17.92 26.37 22.08
N PHE A 734 18.95 26.31 21.25
CA PHE A 734 19.61 25.06 20.88
C PHE A 734 21.12 25.26 20.78
N VAL A 735 21.86 24.15 20.80
CA VAL A 735 23.33 24.17 20.75
C VAL A 735 23.84 23.29 19.61
N ASN A 736 24.81 23.83 18.88
CA ASN A 736 25.50 23.20 17.77
C ASN A 736 26.89 22.74 18.22
N PHE A 737 27.13 21.43 18.12
CA PHE A 737 28.36 20.80 18.56
C PHE A 737 28.62 19.48 17.82
N MET A 738 29.87 19.02 17.77
CA MET A 738 30.22 17.70 17.23
C MET A 738 31.05 16.89 18.23
N PRO A 739 30.93 15.54 18.21
CA PRO A 739 30.10 14.75 17.30
C PRO A 739 28.58 14.88 17.60
N SER A 740 27.75 15.01 16.56
CA SER A 740 26.30 15.23 16.67
C SER A 740 25.54 14.06 17.31
N SER A 741 26.14 12.87 17.28
CA SER A 741 25.62 11.64 17.90
C SER A 741 25.80 11.58 19.42
N THR A 742 26.42 12.59 20.04
CA THR A 742 26.65 12.64 21.49
C THR A 742 25.66 13.59 22.15
N ARG A 743 25.31 13.33 23.41
CA ARG A 743 24.61 14.30 24.26
C ARG A 743 25.58 14.98 25.20
N ILE A 744 25.41 16.28 25.38
CA ILE A 744 26.29 17.12 26.17
C ILE A 744 25.54 17.70 27.36
N PRO A 745 26.11 17.68 28.58
CA PRO A 745 25.51 18.36 29.72
C PRO A 745 25.80 19.87 29.63
N LEU A 746 24.76 20.68 29.61
CA LEU A 746 24.83 22.13 29.67
C LEU A 746 24.38 22.61 31.04
N GLU A 747 25.08 23.62 31.54
CA GLU A 747 24.74 24.32 32.75
C GLU A 747 24.21 25.72 32.40
N ILE A 748 22.98 26.01 32.83
CA ILE A 748 22.35 27.31 32.65
C ILE A 748 22.32 28.05 33.98
N ARG A 749 22.81 29.28 34.00
CA ARG A 749 22.85 30.17 35.17
C ARG A 749 21.99 31.40 34.93
N TRP A 750 21.11 31.70 35.87
CA TRP A 750 20.31 32.92 35.89
C TRP A 750 20.88 33.90 36.91
N LEU A 751 21.25 35.10 36.47
CA LEU A 751 21.79 36.16 37.31
C LEU A 751 20.81 37.35 37.36
N ASP A 752 20.61 37.89 38.55
CA ASP A 752 19.83 39.12 38.75
C ASP A 752 20.61 40.37 38.27
N PRO A 753 20.00 41.56 38.26
CA PRO A 753 20.68 42.80 37.85
C PRO A 753 21.86 43.21 38.74
N ARG A 754 22.03 42.58 39.91
CA ARG A 754 23.16 42.77 40.82
C ARG A 754 24.27 41.72 40.59
N GLN A 755 24.15 40.91 39.53
CA GLN A 755 25.04 39.79 39.20
C GLN A 755 25.04 38.68 40.25
N LYS A 756 23.97 38.56 41.07
CA LYS A 756 23.81 37.46 42.02
C LYS A 756 23.17 36.28 41.30
N LEU A 757 23.75 35.09 41.46
CA LEU A 757 23.18 33.84 40.94
C LEU A 757 21.84 33.53 41.64
N VAL A 758 20.76 33.46 40.86
CA VAL A 758 19.40 33.18 41.33
C VAL A 758 19.04 31.71 41.13
N SER A 759 19.42 31.12 39.99
CA SER A 759 19.14 29.72 39.70
C SER A 759 20.23 29.10 38.83
N ARG A 760 20.43 27.78 39.01
CA ARG A 760 21.35 26.94 38.25
C ARG A 760 20.62 25.67 37.83
N THR A 761 20.59 25.39 36.53
CA THR A 761 19.92 24.22 35.97
C THR A 761 20.87 23.43 35.08
N MET A 762 20.87 22.10 35.22
CA MET A 762 21.60 21.20 34.32
C MET A 762 20.60 20.63 33.31
N VAL A 763 20.94 20.69 32.02
CA VAL A 763 20.15 20.08 30.95
C VAL A 763 21.06 19.24 30.07
N GLU A 764 20.57 18.09 29.60
CA GLU A 764 21.25 17.35 28.53
C GLU A 764 20.76 17.86 27.17
N SER A 765 21.70 18.18 26.29
CA SER A 765 21.43 18.63 24.92
C SER A 765 21.96 17.63 23.92
N GLY A 766 21.10 17.19 23.01
CA GLY A 766 21.48 16.67 21.70
C GLY A 766 21.84 17.80 20.73
N TYR A 767 22.41 17.42 19.59
CA TYR A 767 22.74 18.36 18.50
C TYR A 767 21.49 18.98 17.90
N CYS A 768 21.46 20.32 17.78
CA CYS A 768 20.29 21.09 17.29
C CYS A 768 18.98 20.80 18.03
N GLU A 769 19.03 20.22 19.23
CA GLU A 769 17.83 19.96 20.02
C GLU A 769 17.32 21.25 20.64
N ARG A 770 16.05 21.59 20.37
CA ARG A 770 15.38 22.74 20.97
C ARG A 770 15.08 22.46 22.44
N LEU A 771 15.68 23.24 23.31
CA LEU A 771 15.55 23.15 24.77
C LEU A 771 14.98 24.45 25.33
N VAL A 772 14.25 24.32 26.43
CA VAL A 772 13.73 25.46 27.19
C VAL A 772 14.39 25.50 28.57
N ALA A 773 15.10 26.60 28.85
CA ALA A 773 15.52 26.95 30.20
C ALA A 773 14.48 27.89 30.81
N SER A 774 13.95 27.58 32.00
CA SER A 774 12.95 28.42 32.66
C SER A 774 13.31 28.78 34.09
N LEU A 775 12.84 29.95 34.54
CA LEU A 775 12.95 30.45 35.91
C LEU A 775 11.58 30.99 36.35
N THR A 776 11.10 30.56 37.51
CA THR A 776 9.98 31.22 38.19
C THR A 776 10.51 32.37 39.03
N PHE A 777 9.98 33.58 38.85
CA PHE A 777 10.46 34.75 39.59
C PHE A 777 10.21 34.59 41.11
N PRO A 778 11.19 34.94 41.97
CA PRO A 778 11.07 34.83 43.42
C PRO A 778 10.05 35.84 43.99
N ALA A 779 9.60 35.61 45.22
CA ALA A 779 8.71 36.53 45.92
C ALA A 779 9.45 37.81 46.38
N GLU A 780 8.72 38.91 46.56
CA GLU A 780 9.29 40.10 47.19
C GLU A 780 9.70 39.80 48.65
N PRO A 781 10.84 40.32 49.16
CA PRO A 781 11.68 41.40 48.62
C PRO A 781 12.86 40.95 47.72
N GLU A 782 12.93 39.68 47.33
CA GLU A 782 14.06 39.12 46.56
C GLU A 782 13.97 39.41 45.05
N MET A 783 12.79 39.80 44.55
CA MET A 783 12.58 40.17 43.16
C MET A 783 13.21 41.54 42.83
N VAL A 784 14.11 41.58 41.85
CA VAL A 784 14.79 42.79 41.40
C VAL A 784 14.47 43.07 39.93
N PHE A 785 14.01 44.28 39.63
CA PHE A 785 13.74 44.73 38.26
C PHE A 785 15.01 45.28 37.59
N GLY A 786 15.21 44.99 36.32
CA GLY A 786 16.40 45.41 35.56
C GLY A 786 16.84 44.39 34.51
N ALA A 787 18.11 44.50 34.09
CA ALA A 787 18.73 43.58 33.15
C ALA A 787 19.21 42.30 33.86
N TRP A 788 18.48 41.22 33.67
CA TRP A 788 18.88 39.88 34.09
C TRP A 788 19.78 39.24 33.03
N GLN A 789 20.63 38.31 33.42
CA GLN A 789 21.45 37.54 32.48
C GLN A 789 21.16 36.05 32.58
N VAL A 790 21.07 35.40 31.43
CA VAL A 790 21.07 33.94 31.30
C VAL A 790 22.36 33.54 30.64
N GLN A 791 23.19 32.79 31.35
CA GLN A 791 24.50 32.34 30.87
C GLN A 791 24.50 30.82 30.70
N PHE A 792 25.16 30.35 29.65
CA PHE A 792 25.22 28.94 29.26
C PHE A 792 26.66 28.47 29.37
N TYR A 793 26.85 27.31 30.00
CA TYR A 793 28.17 26.74 30.27
C TYR A 793 28.26 25.27 29.83
N TYR A 794 29.43 24.89 29.34
CA TYR A 794 29.82 23.49 29.10
C TYR A 794 31.18 23.24 29.75
N LYS A 795 31.29 22.19 30.58
CA LYS A 795 32.53 21.86 31.32
C LYS A 795 33.17 23.05 32.05
N ASN A 796 32.34 23.89 32.67
CA ASN A 796 32.73 25.15 33.34
C ASN A 796 33.22 26.29 32.43
N GLU A 797 33.20 26.14 31.11
CA GLU A 797 33.45 27.24 30.17
C GLU A 797 32.14 27.89 29.70
N LYS A 798 32.11 29.24 29.67
CA LYS A 798 30.93 30.00 29.21
C LYS A 798 30.85 29.92 27.69
N ILE A 799 29.80 29.29 27.17
CA ILE A 799 29.57 29.11 25.72
C ILE A 799 28.66 30.19 25.12
N GLY A 800 27.93 30.93 25.96
CA GLY A 800 27.16 32.09 25.52
C GLY A 800 26.32 32.71 26.64
N GLU A 801 25.72 33.86 26.36
CA GLU A 801 24.86 34.57 27.30
C GLU A 801 23.79 35.41 26.59
N LYS A 802 22.72 35.73 27.31
CA LYS A 802 21.63 36.56 26.82
C LYS A 802 21.10 37.47 27.93
N GLU A 803 20.92 38.74 27.60
CA GLU A 803 20.30 39.71 28.51
C GLU A 803 18.77 39.65 28.39
N ILE A 804 18.09 39.71 29.54
CA ILE A 804 16.65 39.73 29.68
C ILE A 804 16.23 40.95 30.48
N LYS A 805 15.42 41.83 29.89
CA LYS A 805 14.94 43.03 30.57
C LYS A 805 13.65 42.73 31.34
N VAL A 806 13.73 42.69 32.67
CA VAL A 806 12.59 42.49 33.57
C VAL A 806 12.11 43.83 34.12
N LEU A 807 10.84 44.17 33.88
CA LEU A 807 10.25 45.46 34.21
C LEU A 807 9.32 45.37 35.42
N SER A 808 9.25 46.45 36.20
CA SER A 808 8.21 46.54 37.23
C SER A 808 6.82 46.64 36.59
N PRO A 809 5.75 46.21 37.28
CA PRO A 809 4.38 46.31 36.76
C PRO A 809 4.01 47.72 36.27
N GLN A 810 4.50 48.76 36.95
CA GLN A 810 4.27 50.16 36.59
C GLN A 810 5.04 50.58 35.32
N GLN A 811 6.31 50.16 35.18
CA GLN A 811 7.13 50.42 34.00
C GLN A 811 6.60 49.70 32.75
N TYR A 812 6.12 48.47 32.94
CA TYR A 812 5.52 47.67 31.89
C TYR A 812 4.20 48.29 31.38
N GLN A 813 3.32 48.72 32.29
CA GLN A 813 2.08 49.42 31.95
C GLN A 813 2.32 50.76 31.23
N ALA A 814 3.35 51.52 31.62
CA ALA A 814 3.72 52.77 30.95
C ALA A 814 4.19 52.55 29.50
N ARG A 815 4.97 51.49 29.26
CA ARG A 815 5.44 51.13 27.90
C ARG A 815 4.32 50.63 27.00
N LEU A 816 3.40 49.81 27.53
CA LEU A 816 2.21 49.37 26.79
C LEU A 816 1.36 50.55 26.29
N ARG A 817 1.14 51.57 27.14
CA ARG A 817 0.40 52.78 26.76
C ARG A 817 1.12 53.58 25.66
N SER A 818 2.44 53.72 25.74
CA SER A 818 3.23 54.43 24.72
C SER A 818 3.33 53.68 23.37
N GLY A 819 3.18 52.35 23.38
CA GLY A 819 3.16 51.53 22.17
C GLY A 819 1.82 51.57 21.43
N GLN A 820 0.69 51.69 22.16
CA GLN A 820 -0.65 51.80 21.55
C GLN A 820 -0.93 53.16 20.88
N GLU A 821 -0.22 54.23 21.26
CA GLU A 821 -0.35 55.55 20.60
C GLU A 821 0.48 55.69 19.30
N ARG A 822 1.34 54.70 18.98
CA ARG A 822 2.20 54.69 17.77
C ARG A 822 1.83 53.62 16.73
N GLY A 823 0.77 52.84 16.98
CA GLY A 823 0.30 51.75 16.12
C GLY A 823 -0.80 52.17 15.17
#